data_AF-A0AAX6MAK8-F1
#
_entry.id   AF-A0AAX6MAK8-F1
#
_cell.length_a   1.000
_cell.length_b   1.000
_cell.length_c   1.000
_cell.angle_alpha   90.00
_cell.angle_beta   90.00
_cell.angle_gamma   90.00
#
_symmetry.space_group_name_H-M   'P 1'
#
loop_
_entity.id
_entity.type
_entity.pdbx_description
1 polymer ?
#
loop_
_entity_poly.entity_id
_entity_poly.type
_entity_poly.pdbx_seq_one_letter_code
_entity_poly.pdbx_strand_id
1 'polypeptide(L)'
;MPEFTPAEYQNLKSVYEKAGQGHVFTYFDSLSQPEQAAFFEQLQKIDPVRVHKLRELALNPPTEEGQAVLEPLPESANASIYDSKPEDIQRWYDLGLELIGKGEVAVVLLAGGQGTRLGSKAPKGAYDIKLPSHKSLFQIQAERILKVQELAAARAADPSKAVIPWFIMTSGPTRGPTEKFFKKEKLDELSDEENAIRAKGKPYFGLDPKNVTIFEQGVLPCITNDGKFMLASKGKLAVAPDGNGGLYKALQDEGVLDKMRPNIKHVHAYCVDNCLAKVADPIFIGFAAEKKVKIATKVVRKRDAKESVGLILQKNGKPDVVEYSEVDDATCQAVDPKQPNILKFRAANIVNHYYSFEYLDSMGDAVNNLPPHVARKKIPFFDTEKGEAVDPKTPNGIKLEQFVFDNFKWLNLDEFACFEVKREEEFSPLKNADPAQKADGTFEKEPEDSPTTSRRHIKEQGRRWVEAVGATVKNGDADGGLEVSPLTSYAGEESRRFHNTTHPAEEEAKFVFIVVKRGAFRGPWLEFKNFSLLHLDAIIMPYSLEQALGGSKSNESAPKTQFTQQSSSALSLLSRNQSTDSQRPHDSRLKENKLEQPNIAHETTWLWVFRVWKFQFLASLTCSFSLVGLVIIAANFSEHPLSDWPLTFISINGIVAILTALMKGPLMVLIADSISQAKWLWFTRKGQAGRQLIDLELIDNASRGPWGSFIWLYNYPLGLHFISFGALLTTLVVGVDVFSQLLITTEGRAVIDPQQTAHISWVIDTYSPIDNPTWVAAVNNGIYSSVVDDLPIHCPSGNCTWDSVVPSVGGHGPDVINGPRPNSTWQHDDLDRIFPLDVRLEYNTPLSQVITILDTNNSIGVYADWSENGHISIGEFVVFDIPMDYPRYSFGEPTVTKCSFWYCMQAFTASVQSGQSMQTMATTEKVSYTTYWNSTDPEMRQDINTIPPMGGIFSDIPGFNMKGRNFSAGPLYFYYPEFGYDLSSINSVMHATPARQFTFRWQKPDGLPARESRLELHEPTFFQVWNYTANDRLAWANKIAKSLTNVIRLQTHPSYENDTYAGNVWIKRTYIKVSWPWIAYPITILLATLLLFAGNIYRTLSTNQRVWGTGMLAILMSDIDRSIKDLAGDSDRSNDELIKATGHTIVRLEEDESGWAFRHKKDSE
;
A
#
# COMPACT_ATOMS: atom_id res chain seq x y z
N MET A 1 -37.50 -5.05 -35.56
CA MET A 1 -36.64 -5.11 -34.36
C MET A 1 -36.66 -6.57 -33.91
N PRO A 2 -35.65 -7.11 -33.20
CA PRO A 2 -35.74 -8.47 -32.67
C PRO A 2 -36.75 -8.48 -31.52
N GLU A 3 -38.01 -8.71 -31.85
CA GLU A 3 -39.06 -9.00 -30.87
C GLU A 3 -38.85 -10.43 -30.38
N PHE A 4 -38.56 -10.57 -29.09
CA PHE A 4 -38.63 -11.86 -28.42
C PHE A 4 -40.08 -12.36 -28.46
N THR A 5 -40.27 -13.65 -28.70
CA THR A 5 -41.62 -14.22 -28.68
C THR A 5 -42.18 -14.23 -27.25
N PRO A 6 -43.51 -14.22 -27.08
CA PRO A 6 -44.13 -14.40 -25.76
C PRO A 6 -43.67 -15.69 -25.06
N ALA A 7 -43.34 -16.74 -25.81
CA ALA A 7 -42.82 -18.00 -25.28
C ALA A 7 -41.39 -17.83 -24.69
N GLU A 8 -40.51 -17.13 -25.39
CA GLU A 8 -39.15 -16.84 -24.91
C GLU A 8 -39.15 -15.93 -23.68
N TYR A 9 -40.05 -14.93 -23.64
CA TYR A 9 -40.28 -14.09 -22.45
C TYR A 9 -40.70 -14.91 -21.24
N GLN A 10 -41.75 -15.73 -21.38
CA GLN A 10 -42.25 -16.56 -20.28
C GLN A 10 -41.22 -17.59 -19.82
N ASN A 11 -40.42 -18.14 -20.74
CA ASN A 11 -39.32 -19.04 -20.38
C ASN A 11 -38.24 -18.33 -19.56
N LEU A 12 -37.75 -17.17 -20.02
CA LEU A 12 -36.72 -16.41 -19.31
C LEU A 12 -37.22 -15.93 -17.93
N LYS A 13 -38.46 -15.45 -17.86
CA LYS A 13 -39.12 -15.07 -16.61
C LYS A 13 -39.21 -16.26 -15.64
N SER A 14 -39.62 -17.44 -16.11
CA SER A 14 -39.68 -18.66 -15.30
C SER A 14 -38.31 -19.09 -14.75
N VAL A 15 -37.22 -18.93 -15.52
CA VAL A 15 -35.85 -19.21 -15.05
C VAL A 15 -35.46 -18.29 -13.90
N TYR A 16 -35.74 -16.98 -14.02
CA TYR A 16 -35.46 -16.00 -12.96
C TYR A 16 -36.35 -16.21 -11.73
N GLU A 17 -37.64 -16.51 -11.90
CA GLU A 17 -38.56 -16.81 -10.80
C GLU A 17 -38.11 -18.05 -10.01
N LYS A 18 -37.73 -19.14 -10.69
CA LYS A 18 -37.16 -20.35 -10.07
C LYS A 18 -35.85 -20.09 -9.32
N ALA A 19 -35.05 -19.13 -9.78
CA ALA A 19 -33.84 -18.67 -9.09
C ALA A 19 -34.11 -17.62 -7.98
N GLY A 20 -35.37 -17.33 -7.66
CA GLY A 20 -35.77 -16.37 -6.62
C GLY A 20 -35.61 -14.90 -7.01
N GLN A 21 -35.39 -14.60 -8.29
CA GLN A 21 -35.11 -13.27 -8.86
C GLN A 21 -36.30 -12.70 -9.68
N GLY A 22 -37.53 -13.16 -9.44
CA GLY A 22 -38.73 -12.75 -10.19
C GLY A 22 -39.05 -11.25 -10.10
N HIS A 23 -38.62 -10.56 -9.03
CA HIS A 23 -38.81 -9.12 -8.81
C HIS A 23 -38.13 -8.25 -9.88
N VAL A 24 -37.17 -8.79 -10.63
CA VAL A 24 -36.52 -8.15 -11.77
C VAL A 24 -37.55 -7.78 -12.87
N PHE A 25 -38.67 -8.51 -12.95
CA PHE A 25 -39.74 -8.29 -13.93
C PHE A 25 -40.87 -7.36 -13.46
N THR A 26 -40.83 -6.86 -12.22
CA THR A 26 -41.95 -6.08 -11.60
C THR A 26 -42.47 -4.92 -12.46
N TYR A 27 -41.59 -4.25 -13.21
CA TYR A 27 -41.95 -3.10 -14.06
C TYR A 27 -41.90 -3.40 -15.56
N PHE A 28 -41.63 -4.65 -15.98
CA PHE A 28 -41.39 -5.01 -17.39
C PHE A 28 -42.54 -4.57 -18.31
N ASP A 29 -43.78 -4.80 -17.88
CA ASP A 29 -44.98 -4.46 -18.67
C ASP A 29 -45.25 -2.95 -18.74
N SER A 30 -44.56 -2.14 -17.93
CA SER A 30 -44.63 -0.66 -17.94
C SER A 30 -43.54 0.01 -18.81
N LEU A 31 -42.62 -0.78 -19.36
CA LEU A 31 -41.56 -0.31 -20.24
C LEU A 31 -42.05 -0.14 -21.68
N SER A 32 -41.42 0.73 -22.45
CA SER A 32 -41.65 0.79 -23.91
C SER A 32 -41.06 -0.45 -24.61
N GLN A 33 -41.58 -0.84 -25.78
CA GLN A 33 -41.08 -2.00 -26.53
C GLN A 33 -39.55 -1.99 -26.75
N PRO A 34 -38.87 -0.87 -27.07
CA PRO A 34 -37.41 -0.84 -27.17
C PRO A 34 -36.70 -1.10 -25.83
N GLU A 35 -37.25 -0.61 -24.72
CA GLU A 35 -36.70 -0.87 -23.37
C GLU A 35 -36.92 -2.32 -22.96
N GLN A 36 -38.09 -2.91 -23.25
CA GLN A 36 -38.37 -4.34 -23.06
C GLN A 36 -37.37 -5.21 -23.82
N ALA A 37 -37.12 -4.90 -25.11
CA ALA A 37 -36.18 -5.64 -25.93
C ALA A 37 -34.74 -5.53 -25.40
N ALA A 38 -34.28 -4.33 -25.07
CA ALA A 38 -32.95 -4.12 -24.50
C ALA A 38 -32.77 -4.79 -23.13
N PHE A 39 -33.80 -4.77 -22.29
CA PHE A 39 -33.76 -5.40 -20.97
C PHE A 39 -33.79 -6.93 -21.08
N PHE A 40 -34.64 -7.48 -21.95
CA PHE A 40 -34.68 -8.90 -22.26
C PHE A 40 -33.32 -9.41 -22.77
N GLU A 41 -32.66 -8.68 -23.69
CA GLU A 41 -31.31 -9.01 -24.17
C GLU A 41 -30.26 -8.97 -23.03
N GLN A 42 -30.37 -8.02 -22.09
CA GLN A 42 -29.50 -7.97 -20.90
C GLN A 42 -29.70 -9.22 -20.02
N LEU A 43 -30.94 -9.62 -19.79
CA LEU A 43 -31.29 -10.75 -18.93
C LEU A 43 -30.93 -12.10 -19.55
N GLN A 44 -31.03 -12.26 -20.88
CA GLN A 44 -30.60 -13.49 -21.57
C GLN A 44 -29.10 -13.80 -21.39
N LYS A 45 -28.25 -12.78 -21.19
CA LYS A 45 -26.79 -12.95 -21.04
C LYS A 45 -26.37 -13.33 -19.60
N ILE A 46 -27.32 -13.39 -18.66
CA ILE A 46 -27.06 -13.63 -17.24
C ILE A 46 -27.76 -14.91 -16.83
N ASP A 47 -26.98 -15.92 -16.41
CA ASP A 47 -27.51 -17.11 -15.75
C ASP A 47 -27.72 -16.82 -14.25
N PRO A 48 -28.98 -16.70 -13.76
CA PRO A 48 -29.23 -16.38 -12.37
C PRO A 48 -28.85 -17.53 -11.41
N VAL A 49 -28.83 -18.78 -11.88
CA VAL A 49 -28.43 -19.96 -11.09
C VAL A 49 -26.92 -19.95 -10.88
N ARG A 50 -26.14 -19.66 -11.92
CA ARG A 50 -24.68 -19.46 -11.79
C ARG A 50 -24.34 -18.30 -10.85
N VAL A 51 -25.02 -17.16 -10.96
CA VAL A 51 -24.78 -16.01 -10.06
C VAL A 51 -25.11 -16.36 -8.61
N HIS A 52 -26.20 -17.10 -8.35
CA HIS A 52 -26.51 -17.59 -7.01
C HIS A 52 -25.44 -18.55 -6.49
N LYS A 53 -24.96 -19.51 -7.30
CA LYS A 53 -23.87 -20.43 -6.93
C LYS A 53 -22.58 -19.66 -6.59
N LEU A 54 -22.23 -18.65 -7.38
CA LEU A 54 -21.09 -17.78 -7.12
C LEU A 54 -21.27 -17.00 -5.80
N ARG A 55 -22.45 -16.43 -5.54
CA ARG A 55 -22.76 -15.79 -4.25
C ARG A 55 -22.55 -16.72 -3.06
N GLU A 56 -23.05 -17.96 -3.13
CA GLU A 56 -22.89 -18.92 -2.03
C GLU A 56 -21.43 -19.29 -1.81
N LEU A 57 -20.66 -19.54 -2.87
CA LEU A 57 -19.22 -19.79 -2.76
C LEU A 57 -18.45 -18.60 -2.15
N ALA A 58 -18.92 -17.37 -2.39
CA ALA A 58 -18.30 -16.15 -1.88
C ALA A 58 -18.62 -15.87 -0.40
N LEU A 59 -19.84 -16.18 0.04
CA LEU A 59 -20.33 -15.92 1.40
C LEU A 59 -20.08 -17.09 2.36
N ASN A 60 -20.13 -18.31 1.83
CA ASN A 60 -19.98 -19.57 2.56
C ASN A 60 -18.83 -20.40 1.91
N PRO A 61 -17.58 -19.90 1.93
CA PRO A 61 -16.46 -20.62 1.35
C PRO A 61 -16.26 -21.98 2.06
N PRO A 62 -15.83 -23.04 1.35
CA PRO A 62 -15.55 -24.33 1.96
C PRO A 62 -14.51 -24.20 3.07
N THR A 63 -14.78 -24.79 4.23
CA THR A 63 -13.85 -24.79 5.35
C THR A 63 -12.63 -25.66 5.01
N GLU A 64 -11.45 -25.06 4.86
CA GLU A 64 -10.20 -25.82 4.74
C GLU A 64 -9.89 -26.49 6.10
N GLU A 65 -9.62 -27.80 6.11
CA GLU A 65 -9.28 -28.52 7.32
C GLU A 65 -7.85 -28.19 7.78
N GLY A 66 -7.73 -27.47 8.89
CA GLY A 66 -6.46 -27.15 9.54
C GLY A 66 -5.93 -25.74 9.26
N GLN A 67 -4.79 -25.41 9.86
CA GLN A 67 -4.13 -24.12 9.68
C GLN A 67 -3.32 -24.12 8.37
N ALA A 68 -3.59 -23.17 7.48
CA ALA A 68 -2.92 -23.08 6.18
C ALA A 68 -1.40 -22.94 6.32
N VAL A 69 -0.65 -23.77 5.61
CA VAL A 69 0.82 -23.77 5.61
C VAL A 69 1.31 -22.90 4.47
N LEU A 70 2.00 -21.80 4.81
CA LEU A 70 2.57 -20.83 3.87
C LEU A 70 4.10 -21.02 3.73
N GLU A 71 4.55 -21.26 2.51
CA GLU A 71 5.97 -21.46 2.17
C GLU A 71 6.34 -20.64 0.92
N PRO A 72 7.60 -20.22 0.74
CA PRO A 72 8.06 -19.70 -0.55
C PRO A 72 7.98 -20.81 -1.61
N LEU A 73 7.76 -20.43 -2.87
CA LEU A 73 7.86 -21.39 -3.97
C LEU A 73 9.25 -22.07 -4.01
N PRO A 74 9.34 -23.33 -4.43
CA PRO A 74 10.60 -24.05 -4.52
C PRO A 74 11.54 -23.46 -5.59
N GLU A 75 12.85 -23.63 -5.42
CA GLU A 75 13.87 -23.16 -6.38
C GLU A 75 13.72 -23.79 -7.77
N SER A 76 13.05 -24.94 -7.89
CA SER A 76 12.70 -25.54 -9.18
C SER A 76 11.70 -24.71 -9.99
N ALA A 77 10.78 -24.02 -9.31
CA ALA A 77 9.73 -23.19 -9.91
C ALA A 77 10.13 -21.71 -10.03
N ASN A 78 11.18 -21.26 -9.34
CA ASN A 78 11.63 -19.86 -9.35
C ASN A 78 12.83 -19.62 -10.28
N ALA A 79 12.88 -18.43 -10.88
CA ALA A 79 14.10 -17.83 -11.41
C ALA A 79 14.07 -16.30 -11.20
N SER A 80 15.22 -15.65 -11.29
CA SER A 80 15.37 -14.22 -11.03
C SER A 80 16.36 -13.55 -11.98
N ILE A 81 16.05 -12.35 -12.46
CA ILE A 81 16.98 -11.53 -13.25
C ILE A 81 18.21 -11.07 -12.45
N TYR A 82 18.16 -11.16 -11.12
CA TYR A 82 19.28 -10.85 -10.22
C TYR A 82 20.23 -12.05 -10.06
N ASP A 83 19.67 -13.25 -9.90
CA ASP A 83 20.40 -14.44 -9.43
C ASP A 83 20.64 -15.49 -10.54
N SER A 84 19.95 -15.40 -11.67
CA SER A 84 20.16 -16.30 -12.83
C SER A 84 21.42 -15.93 -13.60
N LYS A 85 22.05 -16.92 -14.25
CA LYS A 85 23.27 -16.68 -15.02
C LYS A 85 22.97 -15.86 -16.30
N PRO A 86 23.87 -14.97 -16.73
CA PRO A 86 23.71 -14.22 -17.97
C PRO A 86 23.45 -15.10 -19.20
N GLU A 87 24.05 -16.28 -19.25
CA GLU A 87 23.89 -17.24 -20.36
C GLU A 87 22.48 -17.87 -20.39
N ASP A 88 21.87 -18.11 -19.22
CA ASP A 88 20.48 -18.59 -19.13
C ASP A 88 19.51 -17.47 -19.57
N ILE A 89 19.73 -16.23 -19.11
CA ILE A 89 18.92 -15.06 -19.51
C ILE A 89 18.99 -14.82 -21.02
N GLN A 90 20.19 -14.92 -21.61
CA GLN A 90 20.39 -14.79 -23.06
C GLN A 90 19.71 -15.94 -23.83
N ARG A 91 19.82 -17.19 -23.35
CA ARG A 91 19.15 -18.35 -23.95
C ARG A 91 17.63 -18.18 -23.96
N TRP A 92 17.05 -17.71 -22.85
CA TRP A 92 15.61 -17.44 -22.79
C TRP A 92 15.20 -16.28 -23.72
N TYR A 93 15.97 -15.20 -23.78
CA TYR A 93 15.73 -14.10 -24.72
C TYR A 93 15.71 -14.59 -26.18
N ASP A 94 16.71 -15.38 -26.58
CA ASP A 94 16.83 -15.88 -27.95
C ASP A 94 15.71 -16.88 -28.30
N LEU A 95 15.35 -17.77 -27.37
CA LEU A 95 14.20 -18.67 -27.52
C LEU A 95 12.88 -17.90 -27.62
N GLY A 96 12.68 -16.87 -26.81
CA GLY A 96 11.48 -16.02 -26.89
C GLY A 96 11.35 -15.32 -28.24
N LEU A 97 12.45 -14.76 -28.77
CA LEU A 97 12.47 -14.17 -30.11
C LEU A 97 12.24 -15.21 -31.21
N GLU A 98 12.72 -16.45 -31.06
CA GLU A 98 12.45 -17.55 -31.99
C GLU A 98 10.95 -17.89 -32.04
N LEU A 99 10.30 -17.98 -30.87
CA LEU A 99 8.85 -18.26 -30.76
C LEU A 99 7.99 -17.12 -31.34
N ILE A 100 8.39 -15.86 -31.12
CA ILE A 100 7.77 -14.70 -31.77
C ILE A 100 7.98 -14.76 -33.30
N GLY A 101 9.20 -15.10 -33.75
CA GLY A 101 9.55 -15.21 -35.17
C GLY A 101 8.81 -16.32 -35.91
N LYS A 102 8.33 -17.34 -35.20
CA LYS A 102 7.44 -18.39 -35.74
C LYS A 102 5.96 -17.99 -35.80
N GLY A 103 5.57 -16.89 -35.14
CA GLY A 103 4.17 -16.49 -34.98
C GLY A 103 3.42 -17.29 -33.92
N GLU A 104 4.12 -17.86 -32.94
CA GLU A 104 3.54 -18.73 -31.90
C GLU A 104 3.15 -17.98 -30.61
N VAL A 105 3.31 -16.65 -30.59
CA VAL A 105 3.12 -15.77 -29.43
C VAL A 105 1.97 -14.80 -29.64
N ALA A 106 1.04 -14.73 -28.68
CA ALA A 106 0.01 -13.70 -28.59
C ALA A 106 0.08 -12.93 -27.27
N VAL A 107 -0.56 -11.76 -27.25
CA VAL A 107 -0.64 -10.88 -26.08
C VAL A 107 -2.09 -10.61 -25.71
N VAL A 108 -2.40 -10.70 -24.41
CA VAL A 108 -3.69 -10.34 -23.83
C VAL A 108 -3.51 -9.12 -22.92
N LEU A 109 -4.25 -8.05 -23.18
CA LEU A 109 -4.25 -6.84 -22.38
C LEU A 109 -5.52 -6.74 -21.53
N LEU A 110 -5.36 -6.66 -20.21
CA LEU A 110 -6.46 -6.44 -19.27
C LEU A 110 -6.71 -4.93 -19.14
N ALA A 111 -7.69 -4.41 -19.90
CA ALA A 111 -8.00 -2.98 -20.02
C ALA A 111 -9.44 -2.59 -19.60
N GLY A 112 -10.16 -3.46 -18.88
CA GLY A 112 -11.54 -3.20 -18.45
C GLY A 112 -11.75 -2.04 -17.45
N GLY A 113 -10.68 -1.43 -16.93
CA GLY A 113 -10.73 -0.35 -15.94
C GLY A 113 -10.84 1.06 -16.54
N GLN A 114 -11.81 1.85 -16.05
CA GLN A 114 -11.89 3.28 -16.33
C GLN A 114 -10.84 4.09 -15.54
N GLY A 115 -10.45 5.26 -16.06
CA GLY A 115 -9.50 6.19 -15.41
C GLY A 115 -10.05 7.00 -14.24
N THR A 116 -11.17 6.60 -13.61
CA THR A 116 -11.92 7.46 -12.66
C THR A 116 -11.14 7.86 -11.42
N ARG A 117 -10.31 6.96 -10.85
CA ARG A 117 -9.38 7.29 -9.75
C ARG A 117 -8.27 8.27 -10.13
N LEU A 118 -8.04 8.48 -11.43
CA LEU A 118 -7.08 9.42 -12.01
C LEU A 118 -7.75 10.74 -12.43
N GLY A 119 -9.03 10.93 -12.12
CA GLY A 119 -9.84 12.07 -12.57
C GLY A 119 -10.31 12.00 -14.04
N SER A 120 -10.05 10.91 -14.76
CA SER A 120 -10.41 10.79 -16.19
C SER A 120 -11.66 9.93 -16.42
N LYS A 121 -12.47 10.34 -17.40
CA LYS A 121 -13.62 9.57 -17.90
C LYS A 121 -13.22 8.55 -18.98
N ALA A 122 -12.03 8.69 -19.57
CA ALA A 122 -11.55 7.81 -20.62
C ALA A 122 -11.10 6.44 -20.07
N PRO A 123 -10.97 5.40 -20.93
CA PRO A 123 -10.31 4.14 -20.56
C PRO A 123 -8.87 4.40 -20.09
N LYS A 124 -8.39 3.69 -19.07
CA LYS A 124 -7.07 3.98 -18.48
C LYS A 124 -5.91 3.89 -19.49
N GLY A 125 -5.99 2.99 -20.48
CA GLY A 125 -4.98 2.89 -21.54
C GLY A 125 -4.85 4.14 -22.43
N ALA A 126 -5.88 4.98 -22.51
CA ALA A 126 -5.89 6.23 -23.25
C ALA A 126 -5.27 7.40 -22.47
N TYR A 127 -4.91 7.21 -21.19
CA TYR A 127 -4.41 8.26 -20.32
C TYR A 127 -3.00 8.75 -20.76
N ASP A 128 -2.83 10.07 -20.82
CA ASP A 128 -1.56 10.74 -21.08
C ASP A 128 -0.91 11.18 -19.76
N ILE A 129 0.18 10.50 -19.40
CA ILE A 129 0.98 10.81 -18.19
C ILE A 129 1.91 12.03 -18.36
N LYS A 130 1.79 12.76 -19.48
CA LYS A 130 2.53 13.97 -19.84
C LYS A 130 4.04 13.73 -20.04
N LEU A 131 4.38 12.59 -20.65
CA LEU A 131 5.72 12.38 -21.24
C LEU A 131 6.00 13.43 -22.34
N PRO A 132 7.27 13.76 -22.65
CA PRO A 132 7.63 14.67 -23.74
C PRO A 132 6.94 14.36 -25.08
N SER A 133 6.73 13.07 -25.39
CA SER A 133 6.02 12.62 -26.60
C SER A 133 4.49 12.68 -26.54
N HIS A 134 3.89 12.95 -25.37
CA HIS A 134 2.45 12.84 -25.07
C HIS A 134 1.81 11.49 -25.46
N LYS A 135 2.60 10.40 -25.45
CA LYS A 135 2.09 9.06 -25.76
C LYS A 135 1.24 8.49 -24.62
N SER A 136 0.03 8.08 -24.98
CA SER A 136 -0.83 7.24 -24.12
C SER A 136 -0.21 5.86 -23.84
N LEU A 137 -0.66 5.21 -22.76
CA LEU A 137 -0.21 3.84 -22.41
C LEU A 137 -0.46 2.83 -23.54
N PHE A 138 -1.61 2.89 -24.22
CA PHE A 138 -1.89 2.05 -25.40
C PHE A 138 -0.84 2.25 -26.49
N GLN A 139 -0.41 3.48 -26.76
CA GLN A 139 0.60 3.75 -27.79
C GLN A 139 1.98 3.21 -27.39
N ILE A 140 2.41 3.41 -26.14
CA ILE A 140 3.69 2.89 -25.62
C ILE A 140 3.71 1.35 -25.73
N GLN A 141 2.60 0.70 -25.38
CA GLN A 141 2.46 -0.75 -25.44
C GLN A 141 2.43 -1.27 -26.89
N ALA A 142 1.74 -0.58 -27.80
CA ALA A 142 1.75 -0.91 -29.23
C ALA A 142 3.13 -0.73 -29.87
N GLU A 143 3.87 0.32 -29.52
CA GLU A 143 5.24 0.55 -29.99
C GLU A 143 6.22 -0.52 -29.46
N ARG A 144 6.01 -1.04 -28.23
CA ARG A 144 6.76 -2.21 -27.72
C ARG A 144 6.48 -3.48 -28.53
N ILE A 145 5.22 -3.75 -28.89
CA ILE A 145 4.84 -4.87 -29.76
C ILE A 145 5.53 -4.74 -31.14
N LEU A 146 5.42 -3.57 -31.77
CA LEU A 146 6.07 -3.29 -33.06
C LEU A 146 7.59 -3.53 -32.99
N LYS A 147 8.26 -3.09 -31.93
CA LYS A 147 9.72 -3.28 -31.81
C LYS A 147 10.12 -4.73 -31.60
N VAL A 148 9.43 -5.48 -30.74
CA VAL A 148 9.80 -6.89 -30.53
C VAL A 148 9.46 -7.78 -31.74
N GLN A 149 8.43 -7.42 -32.52
CA GLN A 149 8.20 -7.98 -33.85
C GLN A 149 9.38 -7.70 -34.80
N GLU A 150 9.88 -6.46 -34.87
CA GLU A 150 11.05 -6.09 -35.69
C GLU A 150 12.30 -6.89 -35.29
N LEU A 151 12.58 -6.99 -33.99
CA LEU A 151 13.73 -7.74 -33.44
C LEU A 151 13.65 -9.25 -33.74
N ALA A 152 12.45 -9.83 -33.68
CA ALA A 152 12.20 -11.22 -34.04
C ALA A 152 12.28 -11.44 -35.56
N ALA A 153 11.68 -10.55 -36.36
CA ALA A 153 11.69 -10.58 -37.82
C ALA A 153 13.11 -10.57 -38.39
N ALA A 154 14.03 -9.80 -37.77
CA ALA A 154 15.43 -9.75 -38.15
C ALA A 154 16.20 -11.08 -37.94
N ARG A 155 15.63 -12.04 -37.21
CA ARG A 155 16.22 -13.35 -36.89
C ARG A 155 15.39 -14.54 -37.41
N ALA A 156 14.14 -14.31 -37.78
CA ALA A 156 13.21 -15.33 -38.24
C ALA A 156 13.57 -15.85 -39.65
N ALA A 157 13.35 -17.14 -39.89
CA ALA A 157 13.48 -17.74 -41.21
C ALA A 157 12.43 -17.21 -42.22
N ASP A 158 11.29 -16.73 -41.71
CA ASP A 158 10.23 -16.07 -42.46
C ASP A 158 9.79 -14.81 -41.69
N PRO A 159 10.35 -13.63 -42.01
CA PRO A 159 10.01 -12.37 -41.34
C PRO A 159 8.52 -12.01 -41.37
N SER A 160 7.74 -12.55 -42.32
CA SER A 160 6.30 -12.28 -42.41
C SER A 160 5.48 -12.95 -41.31
N LYS A 161 6.06 -13.94 -40.63
CA LYS A 161 5.43 -14.65 -39.50
C LYS A 161 5.72 -14.04 -38.13
N ALA A 162 6.63 -13.06 -38.05
CA ALA A 162 6.94 -12.34 -36.81
C ALA A 162 5.82 -11.35 -36.45
N VAL A 163 4.64 -11.90 -36.17
CA VAL A 163 3.39 -11.18 -35.88
C VAL A 163 2.88 -11.62 -34.52
N ILE A 164 2.59 -10.64 -33.67
CA ILE A 164 2.02 -10.86 -32.34
C ILE A 164 0.57 -10.34 -32.36
N PRO A 165 -0.44 -11.23 -32.36
CA PRO A 165 -1.82 -10.80 -32.19
C PRO A 165 -2.04 -10.18 -30.81
N TRP A 166 -2.68 -9.01 -30.78
CA TRP A 166 -2.98 -8.27 -29.57
C TRP A 166 -4.48 -8.33 -29.27
N PHE A 167 -4.83 -9.04 -28.20
CA PHE A 167 -6.19 -9.21 -27.71
C PHE A 167 -6.43 -8.26 -26.54
N ILE A 168 -7.32 -7.29 -26.69
CA ILE A 168 -7.55 -6.23 -25.70
C ILE A 168 -8.90 -6.45 -25.04
N MET A 169 -8.87 -6.88 -23.79
CA MET A 169 -10.06 -7.12 -22.98
C MET A 169 -10.55 -5.80 -22.37
N THR A 170 -11.75 -5.40 -22.74
CA THR A 170 -12.43 -4.18 -22.26
C THR A 170 -13.64 -4.54 -21.39
N SER A 171 -14.25 -3.55 -20.75
CA SER A 171 -15.59 -3.64 -20.16
C SER A 171 -16.55 -2.81 -21.00
N GLY A 172 -17.86 -3.08 -20.96
CA GLY A 172 -18.85 -2.30 -21.75
C GLY A 172 -18.68 -0.77 -21.70
N PRO A 173 -18.49 -0.15 -20.52
CA PRO A 173 -18.23 1.30 -20.42
C PRO A 173 -16.90 1.77 -21.03
N THR A 174 -15.95 0.88 -21.34
CA THR A 174 -14.65 1.18 -21.95
C THR A 174 -14.53 0.70 -23.39
N ARG A 175 -15.40 -0.21 -23.85
CA ARG A 175 -15.36 -0.85 -25.18
C ARG A 175 -15.41 0.17 -26.32
N GLY A 176 -16.50 0.93 -26.42
CA GLY A 176 -16.71 1.93 -27.47
C GLY A 176 -15.61 3.02 -27.49
N PRO A 177 -15.27 3.64 -26.35
CA PRO A 177 -14.17 4.60 -26.28
C PRO A 177 -12.81 4.01 -26.68
N THR A 178 -12.51 2.75 -26.33
CA THR A 178 -11.26 2.08 -26.74
C THR A 178 -11.21 1.88 -28.25
N GLU A 179 -12.29 1.43 -28.88
CA GLU A 179 -12.34 1.28 -30.34
C GLU A 179 -12.13 2.63 -31.06
N LYS A 180 -12.83 3.68 -30.63
CA LYS A 180 -12.64 5.05 -31.16
C LYS A 180 -11.20 5.54 -30.95
N PHE A 181 -10.58 5.21 -29.82
CA PHE A 181 -9.20 5.58 -29.52
C PHE A 181 -8.23 5.01 -30.56
N PHE A 182 -8.35 3.70 -30.85
CA PHE A 182 -7.52 2.98 -31.82
C PHE A 182 -7.80 3.40 -33.28
N LYS A 183 -9.07 3.62 -33.65
CA LYS A 183 -9.47 4.09 -35.00
C LYS A 183 -9.14 5.57 -35.26
N LYS A 184 -8.77 6.33 -34.21
CA LYS A 184 -8.51 7.77 -34.21
C LYS A 184 -9.71 8.68 -34.47
N GLU A 185 -10.89 8.18 -34.14
CA GLU A 185 -12.13 8.95 -34.08
C GLU A 185 -12.16 9.84 -32.82
N LYS A 186 -12.81 11.01 -32.87
CA LYS A 186 -12.92 11.95 -31.73
C LYS A 186 -13.55 11.26 -30.51
N LEU A 187 -13.00 11.55 -29.34
CA LEU A 187 -13.49 11.11 -28.04
C LEU A 187 -14.01 12.29 -27.26
N ASP A 188 -15.20 12.14 -26.70
CA ASP A 188 -15.89 13.17 -25.91
C ASP A 188 -15.35 13.22 -24.46
N GLU A 189 -14.62 12.19 -24.06
CA GLU A 189 -13.95 12.04 -22.77
C GLU A 189 -12.57 12.72 -22.69
N LEU A 190 -12.06 13.22 -23.82
CA LEU A 190 -10.76 13.90 -23.95
C LEU A 190 -10.96 15.36 -24.38
N SER A 191 -10.03 16.24 -24.00
CA SER A 191 -10.04 17.62 -24.47
C SER A 191 -9.84 17.73 -25.99
N ASP A 192 -10.20 18.89 -26.58
CA ASP A 192 -9.92 19.15 -28.00
C ASP A 192 -8.42 19.14 -28.31
N GLU A 193 -7.57 19.58 -27.37
CA GLU A 193 -6.12 19.54 -27.49
C GLU A 193 -5.59 18.09 -27.52
N GLU A 194 -6.02 17.24 -26.58
CA GLU A 194 -5.62 15.82 -26.55
C GLU A 194 -6.10 15.06 -27.79
N ASN A 195 -7.31 15.36 -28.27
CA ASN A 195 -7.80 14.85 -29.55
C ASN A 195 -6.93 15.31 -30.73
N ALA A 196 -6.54 16.58 -30.78
CA ALA A 196 -5.71 17.15 -31.85
C ALA A 196 -4.26 16.63 -31.84
N ILE A 197 -3.68 16.39 -30.66
CA ILE A 197 -2.37 15.73 -30.51
C ILE A 197 -2.45 14.30 -31.05
N ARG A 198 -3.44 13.51 -30.58
CA ARG A 198 -3.62 12.11 -30.98
C ARG A 198 -3.85 11.93 -32.48
N ALA A 199 -4.58 12.85 -33.12
CA ALA A 199 -4.92 12.79 -34.55
C ALA A 199 -3.69 12.73 -35.49
N LYS A 200 -2.50 13.17 -35.04
CA LYS A 200 -1.28 13.28 -35.87
C LYS A 200 -0.61 11.94 -36.23
N GLY A 201 -0.82 10.87 -35.44
CA GLY A 201 -0.19 9.56 -35.68
C GLY A 201 -1.10 8.56 -36.42
N LYS A 202 -0.60 7.37 -36.78
CA LYS A 202 -1.37 6.32 -37.49
C LYS A 202 -2.49 5.68 -36.64
N PRO A 203 -3.62 5.25 -37.24
CA PRO A 203 -4.58 4.33 -36.61
C PRO A 203 -3.90 3.04 -36.13
N TYR A 204 -4.44 2.43 -35.08
CA TYR A 204 -3.87 1.22 -34.42
C TYR A 204 -2.38 1.37 -34.07
N PHE A 205 -1.89 2.61 -33.94
CA PHE A 205 -0.49 2.99 -33.69
C PHE A 205 0.51 2.47 -34.72
N GLY A 206 0.04 1.98 -35.88
CA GLY A 206 0.86 1.38 -36.92
C GLY A 206 0.85 -0.17 -36.96
N LEU A 207 0.16 -0.84 -36.03
CA LEU A 207 -0.15 -2.27 -36.13
C LEU A 207 -1.19 -2.50 -37.25
N ASP A 208 -1.20 -3.68 -37.87
CA ASP A 208 -2.28 -4.09 -38.77
C ASP A 208 -3.57 -4.30 -37.95
N PRO A 209 -4.69 -3.62 -38.29
CA PRO A 209 -5.97 -3.78 -37.59
C PRO A 209 -6.46 -5.23 -37.49
N LYS A 210 -6.09 -6.12 -38.43
CA LYS A 210 -6.46 -7.55 -38.40
C LYS A 210 -5.84 -8.29 -37.21
N ASN A 211 -4.69 -7.81 -36.73
CA ASN A 211 -3.95 -8.41 -35.62
C ASN A 211 -4.32 -7.80 -34.27
N VAL A 212 -5.27 -6.85 -34.22
CA VAL A 212 -5.76 -6.24 -32.98
C VAL A 212 -7.23 -6.57 -32.78
N THR A 213 -7.54 -7.52 -31.90
CA THR A 213 -8.90 -7.86 -31.51
C THR A 213 -9.24 -7.19 -30.18
N ILE A 214 -10.17 -6.25 -30.19
CA ILE A 214 -10.79 -5.73 -28.97
C ILE A 214 -12.00 -6.63 -28.67
N PHE A 215 -12.09 -7.13 -27.44
CA PHE A 215 -13.18 -7.98 -26.94
C PHE A 215 -13.68 -7.48 -25.58
N GLU A 216 -14.84 -7.93 -25.14
CA GLU A 216 -15.45 -7.49 -23.87
C GLU A 216 -15.46 -8.59 -22.81
N GLN A 217 -15.17 -8.24 -21.56
CA GLN A 217 -15.33 -9.13 -20.41
C GLN A 217 -16.79 -9.17 -19.93
N GLY A 218 -17.13 -10.21 -19.17
CA GLY A 218 -18.47 -10.37 -18.64
C GLY A 218 -18.86 -9.31 -17.62
N VAL A 219 -20.12 -9.40 -17.19
CA VAL A 219 -20.64 -8.63 -16.07
C VAL A 219 -21.45 -9.53 -15.14
N LEU A 220 -21.36 -9.28 -13.85
CA LEU A 220 -22.18 -9.92 -12.83
C LEU A 220 -23.20 -8.90 -12.28
N PRO A 221 -24.44 -9.33 -11.96
CA PRO A 221 -25.39 -8.50 -11.22
C PRO A 221 -24.80 -7.99 -9.90
N CYS A 222 -25.05 -6.74 -9.58
CA CYS A 222 -24.95 -6.25 -8.21
C CYS A 222 -26.05 -6.93 -7.38
N ILE A 223 -25.71 -7.42 -6.19
CA ILE A 223 -26.61 -8.21 -5.35
C ILE A 223 -26.82 -7.49 -4.01
N THR A 224 -28.05 -7.42 -3.53
CA THR A 224 -28.36 -6.98 -2.17
C THR A 224 -27.80 -7.95 -1.12
N ASN A 225 -27.74 -7.55 0.15
CA ASN A 225 -27.26 -8.42 1.22
C ASN A 225 -28.10 -9.71 1.35
N ASP A 226 -29.42 -9.62 1.16
CA ASP A 226 -30.38 -10.73 1.16
C ASP A 226 -30.39 -11.58 -0.13
N GLY A 227 -29.58 -11.23 -1.14
CA GLY A 227 -29.36 -12.07 -2.32
C GLY A 227 -30.21 -11.75 -3.56
N LYS A 228 -30.88 -10.60 -3.59
CA LYS A 228 -31.65 -10.14 -4.75
C LYS A 228 -30.79 -9.34 -5.73
N PHE A 229 -31.02 -9.52 -7.02
CA PHE A 229 -30.39 -8.70 -8.05
C PHE A 229 -30.92 -7.27 -8.00
N MET A 230 -30.00 -6.31 -8.01
CA MET A 230 -30.34 -4.90 -7.95
C MET A 230 -30.71 -4.37 -9.33
N LEU A 231 -31.80 -3.61 -9.44
CA LEU A 231 -32.12 -2.83 -10.63
C LEU A 231 -31.38 -1.49 -10.58
N ALA A 232 -30.86 -1.01 -11.71
CA ALA A 232 -30.38 0.36 -11.89
C ALA A 232 -31.52 1.29 -12.34
N SER A 233 -32.51 0.75 -13.06
CA SER A 233 -33.77 1.39 -13.42
C SER A 233 -34.83 0.31 -13.68
N LYS A 234 -36.08 0.72 -13.92
CA LYS A 234 -37.22 -0.19 -14.21
C LYS A 234 -36.95 -1.27 -15.26
N GLY A 235 -36.06 -1.00 -16.21
CA GLY A 235 -35.70 -1.89 -17.33
C GLY A 235 -34.20 -2.11 -17.48
N LYS A 236 -33.46 -2.13 -16.36
CA LYS A 236 -32.00 -2.35 -16.40
C LYS A 236 -31.48 -2.92 -15.09
N LEU A 237 -30.77 -4.05 -15.14
CA LEU A 237 -30.01 -4.54 -13.98
C LEU A 237 -28.81 -3.62 -13.70
N ALA A 238 -28.58 -3.36 -12.41
CA ALA A 238 -27.32 -2.83 -11.93
C ALA A 238 -26.28 -3.96 -12.02
N VAL A 239 -25.27 -3.76 -12.85
CA VAL A 239 -24.21 -4.75 -13.09
C VAL A 239 -22.84 -4.14 -12.85
N ALA A 240 -21.87 -4.99 -12.54
CA ALA A 240 -20.46 -4.64 -12.46
C ALA A 240 -19.64 -5.60 -13.33
N PRO A 241 -18.46 -5.19 -13.84
CA PRO A 241 -17.58 -6.13 -14.51
C PRO A 241 -17.14 -7.24 -13.55
N ASP A 242 -16.97 -8.45 -14.06
CA ASP A 242 -16.79 -9.69 -13.29
C ASP A 242 -15.37 -9.93 -12.74
N GLY A 243 -14.59 -8.86 -12.57
CA GLY A 243 -13.19 -8.90 -12.16
C GLY A 243 -12.24 -9.23 -13.32
N ASN A 244 -10.92 -9.24 -13.07
CA ASN A 244 -9.94 -9.56 -14.12
C ASN A 244 -9.83 -11.07 -14.41
N GLY A 245 -10.37 -11.92 -13.53
CA GLY A 245 -10.57 -13.36 -13.73
C GLY A 245 -11.71 -13.69 -14.71
N GLY A 246 -12.61 -12.75 -14.99
CA GLY A 246 -13.59 -12.86 -16.08
C GLY A 246 -12.96 -13.10 -17.46
N LEU A 247 -11.65 -12.81 -17.59
CA LEU A 247 -10.82 -13.13 -18.75
C LEU A 247 -11.08 -14.52 -19.33
N TYR A 248 -11.04 -15.57 -18.51
CA TYR A 248 -11.06 -16.94 -19.01
C TYR A 248 -12.38 -17.29 -19.71
N LYS A 249 -13.49 -16.79 -19.17
CA LYS A 249 -14.79 -16.90 -19.81
C LYS A 249 -14.91 -15.99 -21.03
N ALA A 250 -14.42 -14.75 -20.95
CA ALA A 250 -14.44 -13.82 -22.08
C ALA A 250 -13.63 -14.34 -23.29
N LEU A 251 -12.52 -15.05 -23.06
CA LEU A 251 -11.74 -15.69 -24.12
C LEU A 251 -12.52 -16.79 -24.87
N GLN A 252 -13.39 -17.52 -24.16
CA GLN A 252 -14.29 -18.53 -24.73
C GLN A 252 -15.49 -17.88 -25.43
N ASP A 253 -16.25 -17.05 -24.71
CA ASP A 253 -17.53 -16.49 -25.17
C ASP A 253 -17.38 -15.56 -26.39
N GLU A 254 -16.31 -14.75 -26.46
CA GLU A 254 -16.04 -13.83 -27.58
C GLU A 254 -15.26 -14.50 -28.74
N GLY A 255 -15.09 -15.83 -28.72
CA GLY A 255 -14.40 -16.58 -29.78
C GLY A 255 -12.91 -16.23 -29.92
N VAL A 256 -12.26 -15.77 -28.86
CA VAL A 256 -10.84 -15.37 -28.89
C VAL A 256 -9.92 -16.60 -28.96
N LEU A 257 -10.26 -17.69 -28.25
CA LEU A 257 -9.52 -18.95 -28.34
C LEU A 257 -9.51 -19.51 -29.76
N ASP A 258 -10.62 -19.42 -30.50
CA ASP A 258 -10.69 -19.87 -31.89
C ASP A 258 -9.75 -19.07 -32.82
N LYS A 259 -9.50 -17.79 -32.53
CA LYS A 259 -8.51 -16.96 -33.24
C LYS A 259 -7.07 -17.31 -32.89
N MET A 260 -6.82 -17.82 -31.68
CA MET A 260 -5.49 -18.24 -31.23
C MET A 260 -5.13 -19.65 -31.75
N ARG A 261 -6.10 -20.58 -31.75
CA ARG A 261 -5.92 -22.02 -32.04
C ARG A 261 -5.10 -22.37 -33.30
N PRO A 262 -5.11 -21.62 -34.42
CA PRO A 262 -4.35 -22.00 -35.62
C PRO A 262 -2.83 -22.04 -35.45
N ASN A 263 -2.24 -21.13 -34.65
CA ASN A 263 -0.77 -20.97 -34.58
C ASN A 263 -0.24 -20.63 -33.17
N ILE A 264 -1.05 -20.09 -32.27
CA ILE A 264 -0.58 -19.59 -30.97
C ILE A 264 -0.36 -20.74 -30.00
N LYS A 265 0.79 -20.71 -29.31
CA LYS A 265 1.17 -21.65 -28.25
C LYS A 265 1.44 -20.95 -26.93
N HIS A 266 1.82 -19.68 -26.98
CA HIS A 266 2.29 -18.88 -25.86
C HIS A 266 1.48 -17.59 -25.76
N VAL A 267 0.86 -17.33 -24.60
CA VAL A 267 0.02 -16.16 -24.36
C VAL A 267 0.56 -15.36 -23.19
N HIS A 268 0.98 -14.13 -23.43
CA HIS A 268 1.40 -13.20 -22.37
C HIS A 268 0.24 -12.27 -22.02
N ALA A 269 -0.32 -12.40 -20.81
CA ALA A 269 -1.34 -11.52 -20.28
C ALA A 269 -0.77 -10.49 -19.29
N TYR A 270 -1.19 -9.23 -19.38
CA TYR A 270 -0.74 -8.18 -18.45
C TYR A 270 -1.78 -7.06 -18.24
N CYS A 271 -1.67 -6.36 -17.12
CA CYS A 271 -2.53 -5.22 -16.80
C CYS A 271 -2.14 -3.92 -17.53
N VAL A 272 -3.13 -3.18 -18.04
CA VAL A 272 -2.91 -1.93 -18.82
C VAL A 272 -2.21 -0.82 -18.03
N ASP A 273 -2.27 -0.86 -16.70
CA ASP A 273 -1.79 0.23 -15.86
C ASP A 273 -0.30 0.21 -15.52
N ASN A 274 0.44 -0.82 -15.91
CA ASN A 274 1.88 -0.83 -15.76
C ASN A 274 2.56 -0.12 -16.93
N CYS A 275 3.05 1.09 -16.68
CA CYS A 275 3.72 1.95 -17.67
C CYS A 275 5.06 1.35 -18.16
N LEU A 276 5.71 0.52 -17.33
CA LEU A 276 6.97 -0.17 -17.65
C LEU A 276 6.78 -1.59 -18.20
N ALA A 277 5.55 -2.05 -18.44
CA ALA A 277 5.30 -3.42 -18.92
C ALA A 277 6.05 -3.74 -20.23
N LYS A 278 6.99 -4.68 -20.17
CA LYS A 278 7.67 -5.28 -21.33
C LYS A 278 6.71 -6.20 -22.10
N VAL A 279 5.89 -5.62 -22.97
CA VAL A 279 4.86 -6.34 -23.74
C VAL A 279 5.48 -7.37 -24.68
N ALA A 280 5.03 -8.63 -24.59
CA ALA A 280 5.66 -9.78 -25.26
C ALA A 280 7.15 -9.98 -24.93
N ASP A 281 7.55 -9.79 -23.65
CA ASP A 281 8.92 -10.04 -23.17
C ASP A 281 9.51 -11.40 -23.59
N PRO A 282 10.54 -11.43 -24.47
CA PRO A 282 11.17 -12.66 -24.90
C PRO A 282 11.79 -13.46 -23.76
N ILE A 283 12.36 -12.81 -22.74
CA ILE A 283 13.01 -13.52 -21.62
C ILE A 283 11.97 -14.34 -20.85
N PHE A 284 10.88 -13.71 -20.44
CA PHE A 284 9.82 -14.37 -19.69
C PHE A 284 9.10 -15.48 -20.49
N ILE A 285 8.86 -15.25 -21.79
CA ILE A 285 8.25 -16.25 -22.68
C ILE A 285 9.19 -17.43 -22.88
N GLY A 286 10.47 -17.20 -23.17
CA GLY A 286 11.46 -18.25 -23.35
C GLY A 286 11.71 -19.06 -22.07
N PHE A 287 11.76 -18.40 -20.91
CA PHE A 287 11.83 -19.05 -19.60
C PHE A 287 10.66 -20.02 -19.38
N ALA A 288 9.43 -19.56 -19.59
CA ALA A 288 8.24 -20.37 -19.39
C ALA A 288 8.12 -21.52 -20.41
N ALA A 289 8.49 -21.27 -21.68
CA ALA A 289 8.51 -22.28 -22.73
C ALA A 289 9.58 -23.37 -22.49
N GLU A 290 10.79 -22.99 -22.04
CA GLU A 290 11.86 -23.93 -21.68
C GLU A 290 11.47 -24.80 -20.48
N LYS A 291 10.84 -24.20 -19.46
CA LYS A 291 10.30 -24.90 -18.29
C LYS A 291 9.07 -25.77 -18.63
N LYS A 292 8.43 -25.56 -19.79
CA LYS A 292 7.21 -26.27 -20.25
C LYS A 292 6.02 -26.17 -19.28
N VAL A 293 5.92 -25.05 -18.57
CA VAL A 293 4.86 -24.81 -17.58
C VAL A 293 3.55 -24.38 -18.24
N LYS A 294 2.42 -24.68 -17.57
CA LYS A 294 1.08 -24.27 -18.00
C LYS A 294 0.85 -22.79 -17.76
N ILE A 295 1.32 -22.29 -16.62
CA ILE A 295 1.34 -20.87 -16.24
C ILE A 295 2.75 -20.50 -15.79
N ALA A 296 3.20 -19.28 -16.10
CA ALA A 296 4.23 -18.63 -15.32
C ALA A 296 3.75 -17.25 -14.88
N THR A 297 4.27 -16.75 -13.76
CA THR A 297 4.00 -15.39 -13.28
C THR A 297 5.29 -14.58 -13.21
N LYS A 298 5.19 -13.28 -13.43
CA LYS A 298 6.28 -12.34 -13.21
C LYS A 298 6.04 -11.58 -11.91
N VAL A 299 7.09 -11.37 -11.13
CA VAL A 299 7.05 -10.70 -9.83
C VAL A 299 8.18 -9.68 -9.71
N VAL A 300 8.02 -8.74 -8.79
CA VAL A 300 9.12 -7.88 -8.34
C VAL A 300 9.45 -8.18 -6.89
N ARG A 301 10.66 -7.81 -6.46
CA ARG A 301 11.03 -7.86 -5.05
C ARG A 301 10.14 -6.89 -4.24
N LYS A 302 9.46 -7.41 -3.21
CA LYS A 302 8.72 -6.63 -2.22
C LYS A 302 9.71 -5.68 -1.50
N ARG A 303 9.38 -4.38 -1.46
CA ARG A 303 10.30 -3.32 -0.97
C ARG A 303 10.51 -3.37 0.54
N ASP A 304 9.43 -3.61 1.27
CA ASP A 304 9.38 -3.65 2.73
C ASP A 304 8.20 -4.53 3.17
N ALA A 305 8.20 -4.98 4.43
CA ALA A 305 7.19 -5.92 4.94
C ALA A 305 5.73 -5.40 4.82
N LYS A 306 5.52 -4.08 4.82
CA LYS A 306 4.21 -3.42 4.83
C LYS A 306 3.70 -3.05 3.43
N GLU A 307 4.48 -3.26 2.38
CA GLU A 307 4.03 -3.03 1.01
C GLU A 307 2.77 -3.87 0.73
N SER A 308 1.66 -3.17 0.42
CA SER A 308 0.32 -3.74 0.21
C SER A 308 0.19 -4.35 -1.18
N VAL A 309 0.81 -5.52 -1.36
CA VAL A 309 0.83 -6.32 -2.59
C VAL A 309 0.57 -7.78 -2.28
N GLY A 310 -0.25 -8.44 -3.10
CA GLY A 310 -0.43 -9.89 -3.06
C GLY A 310 0.90 -10.62 -3.31
N LEU A 311 1.11 -11.71 -2.57
CA LEU A 311 2.34 -12.49 -2.56
C LEU A 311 2.15 -13.81 -3.30
N ILE A 312 3.01 -14.07 -4.27
CA ILE A 312 3.13 -15.38 -4.93
C ILE A 312 3.88 -16.32 -3.99
N LEU A 313 3.24 -17.41 -3.58
CA LEU A 313 3.81 -18.36 -2.62
C LEU A 313 3.23 -19.77 -2.83
N GLN A 314 3.70 -20.71 -2.01
CA GLN A 314 3.13 -22.05 -1.88
C GLN A 314 2.18 -22.08 -0.67
N LYS A 315 0.88 -22.29 -0.90
CA LYS A 315 -0.13 -22.54 0.13
C LYS A 315 -0.50 -24.02 0.07
N ASN A 316 -0.36 -24.75 1.18
CA ASN A 316 -0.74 -26.17 1.28
C ASN A 316 -0.16 -27.06 0.15
N GLY A 317 1.09 -26.82 -0.26
CA GLY A 317 1.76 -27.57 -1.34
C GLY A 317 1.35 -27.18 -2.78
N LYS A 318 0.55 -26.11 -2.95
CA LYS A 318 0.07 -25.61 -4.25
C LYS A 318 0.54 -24.16 -4.47
N PRO A 319 0.83 -23.74 -5.72
CA PRO A 319 1.15 -22.35 -6.01
C PRO A 319 -0.12 -21.49 -5.87
N ASP A 320 -0.06 -20.37 -5.15
CA ASP A 320 -1.21 -19.52 -4.88
C ASP A 320 -0.81 -18.04 -4.76
N VAL A 321 -1.81 -17.15 -4.75
CA VAL A 321 -1.66 -15.75 -4.33
C VAL A 321 -2.35 -15.59 -2.99
N VAL A 322 -1.64 -15.06 -2.00
CA VAL A 322 -2.25 -14.60 -0.74
C VAL A 322 -2.17 -13.09 -0.69
N GLU A 323 -3.32 -12.44 -0.52
CA GLU A 323 -3.38 -10.98 -0.44
C GLU A 323 -2.79 -10.47 0.89
N TYR A 324 -2.28 -9.24 0.88
CA TYR A 324 -1.57 -8.67 2.02
C TYR A 324 -2.41 -8.57 3.31
N SER A 325 -3.75 -8.62 3.19
CA SER A 325 -4.70 -8.64 4.31
C SER A 325 -4.91 -10.02 4.95
N GLU A 326 -4.41 -11.08 4.32
CA GLU A 326 -4.56 -12.48 4.75
C GLU A 326 -3.27 -13.07 5.34
N VAL A 327 -2.17 -12.30 5.33
CA VAL A 327 -0.86 -12.70 5.86
C VAL A 327 -0.61 -12.01 7.20
N ASP A 328 -0.16 -12.76 8.20
CA ASP A 328 0.19 -12.21 9.50
C ASP A 328 1.51 -11.39 9.48
N ASP A 329 1.69 -10.52 10.48
CA ASP A 329 2.85 -9.65 10.61
C ASP A 329 4.19 -10.42 10.70
N ALA A 330 4.23 -11.60 11.32
CA ALA A 330 5.46 -12.38 11.47
C ALA A 330 5.86 -13.03 10.15
N THR A 331 4.90 -13.55 9.39
CA THR A 331 5.11 -14.04 8.02
C THR A 331 5.55 -12.91 7.08
N CYS A 332 4.96 -11.70 7.20
CA CYS A 332 5.38 -10.53 6.41
C CYS A 332 6.80 -10.03 6.75
N GLN A 333 7.25 -10.18 8.00
CA GLN A 333 8.57 -9.76 8.47
C GLN A 333 9.64 -10.85 8.40
N ALA A 334 9.27 -12.09 8.06
CA ALA A 334 10.21 -13.21 7.97
C ALA A 334 11.31 -12.94 6.92
N VAL A 335 12.58 -13.11 7.32
CA VAL A 335 13.75 -12.95 6.46
C VAL A 335 14.19 -14.27 5.83
N ASP A 336 14.81 -14.21 4.64
CA ASP A 336 15.33 -15.38 3.94
C ASP A 336 16.55 -15.94 4.67
N PRO A 337 16.55 -17.23 5.09
CA PRO A 337 17.70 -17.84 5.79
C PRO A 337 19.00 -17.85 4.97
N LYS A 338 18.92 -17.84 3.64
CA LYS A 338 20.08 -17.77 2.74
C LYS A 338 20.56 -16.33 2.52
N GLN A 339 19.67 -15.35 2.67
CA GLN A 339 19.95 -13.92 2.41
C GLN A 339 19.26 -13.04 3.47
N PRO A 340 19.83 -12.90 4.69
CA PRO A 340 19.15 -12.27 5.85
C PRO A 340 18.71 -10.81 5.65
N ASN A 341 19.25 -10.12 4.64
CA ASN A 341 18.89 -8.74 4.28
C ASN A 341 17.63 -8.66 3.39
N ILE A 342 16.98 -9.78 3.07
CA ILE A 342 15.84 -9.85 2.16
C ILE A 342 14.69 -10.64 2.82
N LEU A 343 13.46 -10.23 2.54
CA LEU A 343 12.26 -10.94 2.99
C LEU A 343 12.19 -12.36 2.38
N LYS A 344 11.77 -13.33 3.20
CA LYS A 344 11.44 -14.70 2.81
C LYS A 344 10.27 -14.70 1.81
N PHE A 345 9.21 -13.98 2.13
CA PHE A 345 8.04 -13.80 1.28
C PHE A 345 8.14 -12.47 0.52
N ARG A 346 8.85 -12.50 -0.61
CA ARG A 346 9.23 -11.30 -1.40
C ARG A 346 8.64 -11.20 -2.80
N ALA A 347 7.98 -12.25 -3.29
CA ALA A 347 7.52 -12.35 -4.67
C ALA A 347 6.21 -11.56 -4.86
N ALA A 348 6.32 -10.24 -4.99
CA ALA A 348 5.17 -9.35 -5.14
C ALA A 348 4.55 -9.49 -6.53
N ASN A 349 3.26 -9.83 -6.57
CA ASN A 349 2.49 -10.00 -7.80
C ASN A 349 2.33 -8.65 -8.53
N ILE A 350 2.69 -8.62 -9.82
CA ILE A 350 2.53 -7.43 -10.68
C ILE A 350 1.46 -7.61 -11.79
N VAL A 351 0.65 -8.67 -11.71
CA VAL A 351 -0.41 -9.02 -12.68
C VAL A 351 0.15 -9.07 -14.11
N ASN A 352 1.19 -9.87 -14.27
CA ASN A 352 1.90 -10.14 -15.51
C ASN A 352 2.18 -11.64 -15.57
N HIS A 353 1.54 -12.33 -16.50
CA HIS A 353 1.44 -13.79 -16.51
C HIS A 353 1.63 -14.34 -17.92
N TYR A 354 2.27 -15.50 -18.01
CA TYR A 354 2.33 -16.34 -19.19
C TYR A 354 1.34 -17.48 -19.02
N TYR A 355 0.67 -17.86 -20.10
CA TYR A 355 -0.13 -19.08 -20.23
C TYR A 355 0.31 -19.85 -21.46
N SER A 356 0.39 -21.17 -21.35
CA SER A 356 0.32 -22.03 -22.54
C SER A 356 -1.08 -21.93 -23.15
N PHE A 357 -1.18 -21.88 -24.48
CA PHE A 357 -2.47 -21.87 -25.17
C PHE A 357 -3.28 -23.16 -24.87
N GLU A 358 -2.61 -24.30 -24.83
CA GLU A 358 -3.20 -25.60 -24.47
C GLU A 358 -3.94 -25.54 -23.13
N TYR A 359 -3.34 -24.92 -22.11
CA TYR A 359 -4.00 -24.76 -20.81
C TYR A 359 -5.26 -23.90 -20.91
N LEU A 360 -5.22 -22.77 -21.62
CA LEU A 360 -6.39 -21.89 -21.82
C LEU A 360 -7.53 -22.58 -22.58
N ASP A 361 -7.22 -23.30 -23.67
CA ASP A 361 -8.20 -24.06 -24.47
C ASP A 361 -8.78 -25.24 -23.66
N SER A 362 -7.97 -25.84 -22.77
CA SER A 362 -8.39 -26.98 -21.93
C SER A 362 -9.31 -26.63 -20.75
N MET A 363 -9.48 -25.35 -20.39
CA MET A 363 -10.24 -24.98 -19.17
C MET A 363 -11.72 -25.40 -19.23
N GLY A 364 -12.34 -25.38 -20.42
CA GLY A 364 -13.76 -25.73 -20.60
C GLY A 364 -14.67 -25.10 -19.55
N ASP A 365 -15.54 -25.91 -18.94
CA ASP A 365 -16.47 -25.48 -17.89
C ASP A 365 -15.81 -25.05 -16.56
N ALA A 366 -14.52 -25.29 -16.35
CA ALA A 366 -13.83 -24.90 -15.11
C ALA A 366 -13.83 -23.39 -14.90
N VAL A 367 -13.85 -22.59 -15.99
CA VAL A 367 -13.94 -21.11 -15.92
C VAL A 367 -15.20 -20.64 -15.19
N ASN A 368 -16.28 -21.44 -15.21
CA ASN A 368 -17.53 -21.11 -14.54
C ASN A 368 -17.45 -21.29 -13.01
N ASN A 369 -16.41 -21.97 -12.50
CA ASN A 369 -16.20 -22.29 -11.08
C ASN A 369 -15.01 -21.55 -10.45
N LEU A 370 -14.45 -20.54 -11.12
CA LEU A 370 -13.45 -19.63 -10.52
C LEU A 370 -14.00 -18.97 -9.24
N PRO A 371 -13.26 -18.98 -8.12
CA PRO A 371 -13.66 -18.34 -6.87
C PRO A 371 -14.04 -16.86 -7.06
N PRO A 372 -15.21 -16.42 -6.59
CA PRO A 372 -15.59 -15.02 -6.57
C PRO A 372 -15.23 -14.35 -5.24
N HIS A 373 -14.70 -13.13 -5.32
CA HIS A 373 -14.36 -12.27 -4.18
C HIS A 373 -15.46 -11.25 -3.93
N VAL A 374 -15.75 -10.96 -2.65
CA VAL A 374 -16.87 -10.09 -2.23
C VAL A 374 -16.42 -8.65 -2.00
N ALA A 375 -16.88 -7.72 -2.84
CA ALA A 375 -16.68 -6.30 -2.64
C ALA A 375 -17.97 -5.61 -2.19
N ARG A 376 -18.13 -5.34 -0.88
CA ARG A 376 -19.25 -4.53 -0.34
C ARG A 376 -19.14 -3.08 -0.83
N LYS A 377 -20.21 -2.54 -1.42
CA LYS A 377 -20.24 -1.19 -2.03
C LYS A 377 -21.55 -0.46 -1.74
N LYS A 378 -21.51 0.87 -1.89
CA LYS A 378 -22.69 1.71 -2.09
C LYS A 378 -23.08 1.61 -3.57
N ILE A 379 -24.26 1.08 -3.86
CA ILE A 379 -24.71 0.78 -5.22
C ILE A 379 -26.04 1.51 -5.44
N PRO A 380 -26.06 2.61 -6.21
CA PRO A 380 -27.30 3.28 -6.60
C PRO A 380 -28.23 2.30 -7.30
N PHE A 381 -29.50 2.29 -6.91
CA PHE A 381 -30.46 1.28 -7.34
C PHE A 381 -31.87 1.86 -7.47
N PHE A 382 -32.73 1.13 -8.18
CA PHE A 382 -34.15 1.41 -8.28
C PHE A 382 -34.90 0.53 -7.27
N ASP A 383 -35.57 1.17 -6.31
CA ASP A 383 -36.36 0.53 -5.28
C ASP A 383 -37.69 0.05 -5.88
N THR A 384 -37.92 -1.27 -5.91
CA THR A 384 -39.11 -1.85 -6.53
C THR A 384 -40.38 -1.74 -5.69
N GLU A 385 -40.26 -1.44 -4.40
CA GLU A 385 -41.42 -1.25 -3.51
C GLU A 385 -41.92 0.20 -3.58
N LYS A 386 -40.99 1.15 -3.62
CA LYS A 386 -41.30 2.59 -3.70
C LYS A 386 -41.44 3.11 -5.13
N GLY A 387 -40.85 2.42 -6.11
CA GLY A 387 -40.86 2.83 -7.52
C GLY A 387 -39.96 4.03 -7.85
N GLU A 388 -38.92 4.28 -7.05
CA GLU A 388 -38.02 5.43 -7.16
C GLU A 388 -36.53 5.03 -7.21
N ALA A 389 -35.67 5.95 -7.65
CA ALA A 389 -34.22 5.74 -7.67
C ALA A 389 -33.58 6.23 -6.36
N VAL A 390 -32.72 5.41 -5.76
CA VAL A 390 -32.12 5.63 -4.45
C VAL A 390 -30.59 5.61 -4.54
N ASP A 391 -29.94 6.65 -3.99
CA ASP A 391 -28.49 6.71 -3.78
C ASP A 391 -28.15 6.41 -2.30
N PRO A 392 -27.55 5.23 -1.99
CA PRO A 392 -27.44 4.74 -0.62
C PRO A 392 -26.27 5.37 0.16
N LYS A 393 -26.55 5.83 1.39
CA LYS A 393 -25.53 6.43 2.28
C LYS A 393 -24.55 5.40 2.86
N THR A 394 -24.97 4.15 3.03
CA THR A 394 -24.18 3.02 3.56
C THR A 394 -24.09 1.89 2.51
N PRO A 395 -23.15 0.93 2.62
CA PRO A 395 -23.09 -0.21 1.70
C PRO A 395 -24.36 -1.05 1.76
N ASN A 396 -25.11 -1.10 0.66
CA ASN A 396 -26.41 -1.77 0.54
C ASN A 396 -26.34 -3.09 -0.25
N GLY A 397 -25.20 -3.39 -0.88
CA GLY A 397 -25.01 -4.60 -1.66
C GLY A 397 -23.55 -4.97 -1.87
N ILE A 398 -23.37 -6.09 -2.56
CA ILE A 398 -22.11 -6.69 -2.94
C ILE A 398 -21.92 -6.68 -4.46
N LYS A 399 -20.66 -6.56 -4.86
CA LYS A 399 -20.18 -6.93 -6.19
C LYS A 399 -19.33 -8.19 -6.04
N LEU A 400 -19.45 -9.10 -7.01
CA LEU A 400 -18.62 -10.28 -7.12
C LEU A 400 -17.58 -10.03 -8.22
N GLU A 401 -16.31 -10.25 -7.91
CA GLU A 401 -15.19 -10.09 -8.85
C GLU A 401 -14.33 -11.37 -8.77
N GLN A 402 -13.96 -11.96 -9.90
CA GLN A 402 -13.01 -13.08 -9.97
C GLN A 402 -11.61 -12.53 -10.21
N PHE A 403 -10.55 -13.15 -9.66
CA PHE A 403 -9.17 -12.74 -9.93
C PHE A 403 -8.47 -13.66 -10.91
N VAL A 404 -7.65 -13.04 -11.79
CA VAL A 404 -6.94 -13.74 -12.87
C VAL A 404 -5.96 -14.80 -12.35
N PHE A 405 -5.51 -14.69 -11.10
CA PHE A 405 -4.57 -15.60 -10.45
C PHE A 405 -5.24 -16.71 -9.61
N ASP A 406 -6.57 -16.70 -9.43
CA ASP A 406 -7.27 -17.69 -8.58
C ASP A 406 -7.19 -19.13 -9.09
N ASN A 407 -6.73 -19.35 -10.33
CA ASN A 407 -6.50 -20.68 -10.90
C ASN A 407 -5.11 -21.26 -10.64
N PHE A 408 -4.19 -20.52 -10.00
CA PHE A 408 -2.83 -21.03 -9.75
C PHE A 408 -2.89 -22.29 -8.88
N LYS A 409 -3.75 -22.31 -7.85
CA LYS A 409 -3.97 -23.45 -6.95
C LYS A 409 -4.50 -24.73 -7.63
N TRP A 410 -4.97 -24.65 -8.88
CA TRP A 410 -5.36 -25.83 -9.65
C TRP A 410 -4.14 -26.60 -10.18
N LEU A 411 -3.00 -25.95 -10.35
CA LEU A 411 -1.77 -26.53 -10.90
C LEU A 411 -0.95 -27.29 -9.87
N ASN A 412 -0.04 -28.15 -10.33
CA ASN A 412 1.05 -28.66 -9.51
C ASN A 412 2.27 -27.73 -9.59
N LEU A 413 3.20 -27.84 -8.64
CA LEU A 413 4.38 -26.96 -8.54
C LEU A 413 5.38 -27.11 -9.70
N ASP A 414 5.32 -28.22 -10.44
CA ASP A 414 6.07 -28.48 -11.66
C ASP A 414 5.38 -27.94 -12.93
N GLU A 415 4.09 -27.59 -12.84
CA GLU A 415 3.30 -26.99 -13.92
C GLU A 415 3.23 -25.45 -13.85
N PHE A 416 3.86 -24.85 -12.83
CA PHE A 416 3.88 -23.42 -12.54
C PHE A 416 5.31 -22.89 -12.40
N ALA A 417 5.57 -21.66 -12.85
CA ALA A 417 6.83 -20.97 -12.60
C ALA A 417 6.67 -19.50 -12.19
N CYS A 418 7.68 -18.96 -11.51
CA CYS A 418 7.74 -17.57 -11.06
C CYS A 418 9.06 -16.93 -11.48
N PHE A 419 9.00 -15.73 -12.08
CA PHE A 419 10.14 -15.00 -12.62
C PHE A 419 10.27 -13.63 -11.96
N GLU A 420 11.30 -13.44 -11.13
CA GLU A 420 11.58 -12.16 -10.46
C GLU A 420 12.33 -11.19 -11.40
N VAL A 421 11.81 -9.97 -11.53
CA VAL A 421 12.39 -8.90 -12.36
C VAL A 421 12.71 -7.64 -11.56
N LYS A 422 13.49 -6.75 -12.19
CA LYS A 422 13.80 -5.40 -11.70
C LYS A 422 12.57 -4.51 -11.78
N ARG A 423 12.12 -3.99 -10.63
CA ARG A 423 10.96 -3.08 -10.55
C ARG A 423 11.17 -1.84 -11.39
N GLU A 424 12.35 -1.24 -11.26
CA GLU A 424 12.77 -0.03 -11.96
C GLU A 424 12.81 -0.18 -13.49
N GLU A 425 12.87 -1.41 -14.01
CA GLU A 425 12.84 -1.71 -15.45
C GLU A 425 11.48 -2.21 -15.97
N GLU A 426 10.61 -2.77 -15.12
CA GLU A 426 9.44 -3.54 -15.56
C GLU A 426 8.14 -3.27 -14.81
N PHE A 427 8.14 -2.51 -13.71
CA PHE A 427 6.92 -2.24 -12.93
C PHE A 427 6.83 -0.81 -12.38
N SER A 428 5.97 -0.01 -13.01
CA SER A 428 5.50 1.28 -12.48
C SER A 428 4.00 1.40 -12.75
N PRO A 429 3.14 1.09 -11.77
CA PRO A 429 1.69 1.08 -11.96
C PRO A 429 1.08 2.48 -11.83
N LEU A 430 0.05 2.77 -12.64
CA LEU A 430 -0.76 3.97 -12.60
C LEU A 430 -2.10 3.68 -11.91
N LYS A 431 -2.20 3.91 -10.60
CA LYS A 431 -3.38 3.60 -9.76
C LYS A 431 -4.10 4.85 -9.26
N ASN A 432 -3.37 5.90 -8.92
CA ASN A 432 -3.85 7.08 -8.19
C ASN A 432 -3.69 8.37 -9.02
N ALA A 433 -4.53 9.38 -8.78
CA ALA A 433 -4.23 10.74 -9.25
C ALA A 433 -2.99 11.30 -8.55
N ASP A 434 -2.33 12.30 -9.13
CA ASP A 434 -1.31 13.07 -8.41
C ASP A 434 -1.97 13.85 -7.24
N PRO A 435 -1.31 13.96 -6.07
CA PRO A 435 -1.78 14.81 -4.97
C PRO A 435 -1.88 16.28 -5.36
N ALA A 436 -2.53 17.10 -4.51
CA ALA A 436 -2.55 18.54 -4.72
C ALA A 436 -1.12 19.12 -4.71
N GLN A 437 -0.87 20.07 -5.62
CA GLN A 437 0.39 20.82 -5.68
C GLN A 437 0.28 22.13 -4.91
N LYS A 438 1.36 22.48 -4.21
CA LYS A 438 1.57 23.77 -3.57
C LYS A 438 1.99 24.82 -4.60
N ALA A 439 1.95 26.09 -4.21
CA ALA A 439 2.33 27.22 -5.06
C ALA A 439 3.81 27.23 -5.50
N ASP A 440 4.68 26.41 -4.89
CA ASP A 440 6.08 26.23 -5.26
C ASP A 440 6.33 25.08 -6.25
N GLY A 441 5.27 24.38 -6.69
CA GLY A 441 5.34 23.22 -7.58
C GLY A 441 5.62 21.88 -6.88
N THR A 442 5.80 21.86 -5.55
CA THR A 442 5.92 20.61 -4.79
C THR A 442 4.55 20.04 -4.44
N PHE A 443 4.45 18.72 -4.25
CA PHE A 443 3.21 18.07 -3.84
C PHE A 443 2.98 18.17 -2.32
N GLU A 444 1.71 18.12 -1.89
CA GLU A 444 1.33 18.08 -0.47
C GLU A 444 1.79 16.80 0.24
N LYS A 445 1.74 15.67 -0.48
CA LYS A 445 2.36 14.38 -0.12
C LYS A 445 3.15 13.90 -1.34
N GLU A 446 4.23 13.16 -1.15
CA GLU A 446 4.88 12.42 -2.24
C GLU A 446 3.86 11.61 -3.07
N PRO A 447 3.85 11.76 -4.41
CA PRO A 447 2.98 10.97 -5.27
C PRO A 447 3.39 9.49 -5.24
N GLU A 448 2.40 8.59 -5.21
CA GLU A 448 2.58 7.14 -5.17
C GLU A 448 1.67 6.50 -6.23
N ASP A 449 2.24 5.65 -7.10
CA ASP A 449 1.54 4.96 -8.19
C ASP A 449 0.67 5.90 -9.06
N SER A 450 1.24 7.03 -9.43
CA SER A 450 0.58 8.20 -10.03
C SER A 450 1.14 8.58 -11.42
N PRO A 451 0.52 9.53 -12.16
CA PRO A 451 1.04 10.02 -13.44
C PRO A 451 2.49 10.52 -13.31
N THR A 452 2.79 11.32 -12.28
CA THR A 452 4.13 11.87 -12.07
C THR A 452 5.16 10.77 -11.75
N THR A 453 4.86 9.80 -10.88
CA THR A 453 5.78 8.67 -10.66
C THR A 453 6.02 7.84 -11.92
N SER A 454 4.96 7.59 -12.69
CA SER A 454 5.03 6.80 -13.93
C SER A 454 5.86 7.48 -15.01
N ARG A 455 5.68 8.79 -15.20
CA ARG A 455 6.48 9.62 -16.10
C ARG A 455 7.94 9.62 -15.69
N ARG A 456 8.22 9.86 -14.40
CA ARG A 456 9.59 9.87 -13.85
C ARG A 456 10.28 8.52 -14.03
N HIS A 457 9.64 7.40 -13.71
CA HIS A 457 10.26 6.07 -13.85
C HIS A 457 10.58 5.71 -15.32
N ILE A 458 9.74 6.08 -16.30
CA ILE A 458 10.06 5.93 -17.73
C ILE A 458 11.27 6.79 -18.13
N LYS A 459 11.32 8.06 -17.69
CA LYS A 459 12.44 8.95 -18.00
C LYS A 459 13.75 8.52 -17.32
N GLU A 460 13.68 7.98 -16.11
CA GLU A 460 14.82 7.38 -15.41
C GLU A 460 15.31 6.11 -16.11
N GLN A 461 14.41 5.25 -16.61
CA GLN A 461 14.78 4.08 -17.43
C GLN A 461 15.52 4.50 -18.70
N GLY A 462 14.97 5.43 -19.47
CA GLY A 462 15.62 5.94 -20.68
C GLY A 462 16.98 6.58 -20.41
N ARG A 463 17.12 7.33 -19.30
CA ARG A 463 18.43 7.84 -18.82
C ARG A 463 19.41 6.69 -18.58
N ARG A 464 19.04 5.68 -17.78
CA ARG A 464 19.93 4.53 -17.48
C ARG A 464 20.40 3.81 -18.74
N TRP A 465 19.51 3.64 -19.73
CA TRP A 465 19.85 2.97 -20.99
C TRP A 465 20.88 3.75 -21.84
N VAL A 466 20.81 5.08 -21.88
CA VAL A 466 21.80 5.89 -22.63
C VAL A 466 23.10 6.11 -21.85
N GLU A 467 23.04 6.25 -20.53
CA GLU A 467 24.23 6.36 -19.67
C GLU A 467 25.03 5.05 -19.67
N ALA A 468 24.38 3.89 -19.75
CA ALA A 468 25.02 2.58 -19.86
C ALA A 468 25.91 2.41 -21.11
N VAL A 469 25.79 3.29 -22.12
CA VAL A 469 26.69 3.33 -23.28
C VAL A 469 27.61 4.56 -23.32
N GLY A 470 27.70 5.31 -22.22
CA GLY A 470 28.57 6.49 -22.12
C GLY A 470 27.99 7.76 -22.76
N ALA A 471 26.67 7.89 -22.87
CA ALA A 471 26.04 9.19 -23.14
C ALA A 471 25.87 9.99 -21.83
N THR A 472 25.84 11.32 -21.93
CA THR A 472 25.61 12.21 -20.78
C THR A 472 24.28 12.96 -20.93
N VAL A 473 23.35 12.77 -19.99
CA VAL A 473 22.07 13.50 -19.95
C VAL A 473 22.23 14.75 -19.10
N LYS A 474 21.97 15.93 -19.68
CA LYS A 474 21.95 17.19 -18.92
C LYS A 474 20.58 17.39 -18.27
N ASN A 475 20.55 17.53 -16.95
CA ASN A 475 19.32 17.84 -16.20
C ASN A 475 18.76 19.20 -16.64
N GLY A 476 17.52 19.20 -17.14
CA GLY A 476 16.79 20.41 -17.54
C GLY A 476 15.49 20.63 -16.76
N ASP A 477 14.81 19.56 -16.35
CA ASP A 477 13.45 19.60 -15.81
C ASP A 477 13.30 18.92 -14.43
N ALA A 478 12.18 19.21 -13.76
CA ALA A 478 11.93 18.85 -12.36
C ALA A 478 11.86 17.33 -12.09
N ASP A 479 11.34 16.54 -13.05
CA ASP A 479 11.30 15.07 -12.93
C ASP A 479 12.65 14.42 -13.33
N GLY A 480 13.45 15.11 -14.14
CA GLY A 480 14.70 14.61 -14.70
C GLY A 480 14.54 13.42 -15.66
N GLY A 481 15.64 13.03 -16.31
CA GLY A 481 15.73 11.85 -17.18
C GLY A 481 15.45 12.13 -18.66
N LEU A 482 15.32 11.06 -19.45
CA LEU A 482 15.18 11.10 -20.91
C LEU A 482 14.12 10.09 -21.36
N GLU A 483 13.19 10.48 -22.24
CA GLU A 483 12.28 9.52 -22.87
C GLU A 483 12.96 8.80 -24.05
N VAL A 484 13.03 7.47 -23.99
CA VAL A 484 13.44 6.63 -25.13
C VAL A 484 12.19 5.95 -25.70
N SER A 485 11.88 6.22 -26.97
CA SER A 485 10.76 5.60 -27.68
C SER A 485 10.97 4.08 -27.81
N PRO A 486 9.96 3.22 -27.56
CA PRO A 486 10.08 1.79 -27.76
C PRO A 486 10.50 1.37 -29.17
N LEU A 487 10.14 2.15 -30.21
CA LEU A 487 10.58 1.90 -31.59
C LEU A 487 12.11 2.08 -31.76
N THR A 488 12.74 2.89 -30.93
CA THR A 488 14.20 3.05 -30.88
C THR A 488 14.83 1.90 -30.11
N SER A 489 14.29 1.56 -28.93
CA SER A 489 14.83 0.53 -28.04
C SER A 489 13.71 -0.06 -27.16
N TYR A 490 13.58 -1.39 -27.14
CA TYR A 490 12.58 -2.13 -26.39
C TYR A 490 12.96 -2.29 -24.90
N ALA A 491 14.23 -2.59 -24.62
CA ALA A 491 14.76 -2.87 -23.28
C ALA A 491 16.21 -2.36 -23.08
N GLY A 492 16.62 -1.32 -23.82
CA GLY A 492 17.97 -0.75 -23.77
C GLY A 492 18.94 -1.29 -24.82
N GLU A 493 18.52 -2.22 -25.68
CA GLU A 493 19.29 -2.64 -26.85
C GLU A 493 19.41 -1.51 -27.89
N GLU A 494 20.44 -1.56 -28.74
CA GLU A 494 20.78 -0.49 -29.71
C GLU A 494 21.10 0.91 -29.14
N SER A 495 21.04 1.09 -27.83
CA SER A 495 21.52 2.28 -27.10
C SER A 495 22.91 2.75 -27.55
N ARG A 496 23.77 1.86 -28.04
CA ARG A 496 25.10 2.17 -28.62
C ARG A 496 25.10 3.29 -29.67
N ARG A 497 23.98 3.58 -30.32
CA ARG A 497 23.81 4.74 -31.23
C ARG A 497 24.01 6.10 -30.52
N PHE A 498 23.94 6.15 -29.19
CA PHE A 498 24.16 7.33 -28.35
C PHE A 498 25.58 7.43 -27.74
N HIS A 499 26.50 6.53 -28.08
CA HIS A 499 27.85 6.49 -27.49
C HIS A 499 28.59 7.83 -27.59
N ASN A 500 29.07 8.34 -26.45
CA ASN A 500 29.77 9.63 -26.30
C ASN A 500 28.99 10.86 -26.81
N THR A 501 27.66 10.86 -26.72
CA THR A 501 26.81 12.02 -27.07
C THR A 501 26.25 12.73 -25.82
N THR A 502 25.86 14.00 -25.95
CA THR A 502 25.30 14.82 -24.86
C THR A 502 23.93 15.36 -25.27
N HIS A 503 22.90 15.09 -24.47
CA HIS A 503 21.50 15.44 -24.79
C HIS A 503 20.84 16.28 -23.69
N PRO A 504 19.95 17.22 -24.03
CA PRO A 504 19.06 17.88 -23.07
C PRO A 504 17.91 16.96 -22.66
N ALA A 505 17.40 17.10 -21.43
CA ALA A 505 16.31 16.27 -20.88
C ALA A 505 14.94 16.42 -21.58
N GLU A 506 14.76 17.47 -22.39
CA GLU A 506 13.48 17.85 -23.02
C GLU A 506 13.28 17.31 -24.45
N GLU A 507 14.33 16.74 -25.09
CA GLU A 507 14.21 16.21 -26.45
C GLU A 507 13.63 14.80 -26.49
N GLU A 508 12.55 14.61 -27.26
CA GLU A 508 12.12 13.28 -27.72
C GLU A 508 13.18 12.74 -28.69
N ALA A 509 13.82 11.61 -28.38
CA ALA A 509 14.90 11.02 -29.18
C ALA A 509 14.44 10.40 -30.52
N LYS A 510 13.90 11.23 -31.43
CA LYS A 510 13.49 10.91 -32.81
C LYS A 510 14.69 10.93 -33.77
N PHE A 511 15.70 10.11 -33.53
CA PHE A 511 16.90 10.05 -34.36
C PHE A 511 16.88 8.92 -35.40
N VAL A 512 16.38 9.24 -36.60
CA VAL A 512 16.64 8.46 -37.83
C VAL A 512 17.97 8.94 -38.43
N PHE A 513 19.02 8.12 -38.37
CA PHE A 513 20.33 8.44 -38.95
C PHE A 513 20.50 7.89 -40.37
N ILE A 514 20.69 8.79 -41.34
CA ILE A 514 21.52 8.62 -42.56
C ILE A 514 22.10 10.03 -42.82
N VAL A 515 23.41 10.31 -42.89
CA VAL A 515 24.37 9.95 -43.95
C VAL A 515 25.83 9.96 -43.43
N VAL A 516 26.65 9.10 -44.05
CA VAL A 516 28.09 8.89 -43.86
C VAL A 516 28.99 10.10 -44.23
N LYS A 517 30.12 10.28 -43.52
CA LYS A 517 31.35 10.81 -44.15
C LYS A 517 32.60 10.03 -43.69
N ARG A 518 33.36 9.51 -44.66
CA ARG A 518 34.59 8.71 -44.44
C ARG A 518 35.76 9.57 -43.93
N GLY A 519 36.58 9.00 -43.04
CA GLY A 519 37.84 9.57 -42.55
C GLY A 519 38.87 8.51 -42.17
N ALA A 520 39.47 7.86 -43.17
CA ALA A 520 40.74 7.11 -43.15
C ALA A 520 41.11 6.21 -41.93
N PHE A 521 41.02 4.89 -42.12
CA PHE A 521 42.06 3.95 -41.68
C PHE A 521 42.37 2.93 -42.80
N ARG A 522 43.65 2.55 -42.97
CA ARG A 522 44.16 1.78 -44.12
C ARG A 522 44.39 0.29 -43.80
N GLY A 523 43.42 -0.55 -44.20
CA GLY A 523 43.56 -1.98 -44.61
C GLY A 523 44.21 -2.99 -43.63
N PRO A 524 44.45 -4.25 -44.07
CA PRO A 524 43.76 -5.04 -45.12
C PRO A 524 43.12 -6.33 -44.52
N TRP A 525 42.13 -7.02 -45.11
CA TRP A 525 42.18 -7.81 -46.36
C TRP A 525 40.76 -8.34 -46.78
N LEU A 526 40.57 -8.60 -48.09
CA LEU A 526 39.59 -9.48 -48.79
C LEU A 526 38.09 -9.36 -48.41
N GLU A 527 37.23 -8.65 -49.17
CA GLU A 527 36.60 -9.05 -50.45
C GLU A 527 35.83 -10.39 -50.45
N PHE A 528 34.49 -10.33 -50.64
CA PHE A 528 33.86 -10.71 -51.92
C PHE A 528 32.58 -9.89 -52.19
N LYS A 529 32.09 -9.89 -53.43
CA LYS A 529 31.29 -8.80 -54.04
C LYS A 529 29.83 -9.16 -54.38
N ASN A 530 29.09 -8.07 -54.68
CA ASN A 530 27.91 -7.95 -55.56
C ASN A 530 26.51 -8.17 -54.96
N PHE A 531 25.74 -7.07 -54.86
CA PHE A 531 24.44 -6.97 -55.53
C PHE A 531 24.23 -5.54 -56.08
N SER A 532 23.42 -5.43 -57.14
CA SER A 532 23.34 -4.25 -58.03
C SER A 532 22.17 -3.30 -57.74
N LEU A 533 22.30 -2.07 -58.24
CA LEU A 533 21.31 -0.98 -58.20
C LEU A 533 20.01 -1.24 -58.98
N LEU A 534 18.92 -0.60 -58.53
CA LEU A 534 17.72 -0.06 -59.24
C LEU A 534 16.75 0.45 -58.13
N HIS A 535 15.92 1.51 -58.24
CA HIS A 535 15.95 2.80 -58.97
C HIS A 535 14.89 3.74 -58.33
N LEU A 536 14.66 4.93 -58.92
CA LEU A 536 13.69 5.98 -58.53
C LEU A 536 13.99 6.75 -57.22
N ASP A 537 13.79 8.04 -57.04
CA ASP A 537 13.55 9.26 -57.85
C ASP A 537 12.69 10.23 -57.01
N ALA A 538 13.02 11.53 -57.03
CA ALA A 538 12.13 12.70 -56.86
C ALA A 538 11.30 12.89 -55.56
N ILE A 539 10.95 14.11 -55.11
CA ILE A 539 11.45 15.48 -55.39
C ILE A 539 11.15 16.39 -54.18
N ILE A 540 11.89 17.49 -54.02
CA ILE A 540 11.60 18.55 -53.02
C ILE A 540 11.58 19.92 -53.72
N MET A 541 10.59 20.77 -53.38
CA MET A 541 10.62 22.22 -53.60
C MET A 541 10.43 22.95 -52.25
N PRO A 542 11.05 24.13 -52.06
CA PRO A 542 11.00 24.90 -50.80
C PRO A 542 9.92 25.99 -50.80
N TYR A 543 9.64 26.56 -49.62
CA TYR A 543 9.00 27.88 -49.49
C TYR A 543 9.71 28.73 -48.42
N SER A 544 9.65 30.05 -48.60
CA SER A 544 10.56 31.06 -48.02
C SER A 544 9.97 31.88 -46.87
N LEU A 545 10.84 32.48 -46.06
CA LEU A 545 10.51 33.62 -45.17
C LEU A 545 10.21 34.89 -46.00
N GLU A 546 9.30 35.75 -45.52
CA GLU A 546 9.55 37.20 -45.46
C GLU A 546 8.69 37.97 -44.44
N GLN A 547 9.35 38.96 -43.81
CA GLN A 547 8.90 40.25 -43.24
C GLN A 547 7.54 40.44 -42.51
N ALA A 548 7.63 41.08 -41.34
CA ALA A 548 6.71 42.17 -40.95
C ALA A 548 7.41 43.20 -40.03
N LEU A 549 7.46 44.47 -40.47
CA LEU A 549 7.76 45.65 -39.65
C LEU A 549 6.48 46.48 -39.49
N GLY A 550 6.28 47.11 -38.34
CA GLY A 550 5.58 48.42 -38.29
C GLY A 550 4.33 48.55 -37.41
N GLY A 551 4.50 49.25 -36.28
CA GLY A 551 3.46 50.06 -35.61
C GLY A 551 2.34 49.32 -34.87
N SER A 552 1.49 49.99 -34.07
CA SER A 552 1.57 51.33 -33.44
C SER A 552 0.29 51.52 -32.58
N LYS A 553 0.41 52.02 -31.33
CA LYS A 553 -0.71 52.54 -30.49
C LYS A 553 -1.72 51.49 -29.97
N SER A 554 -2.38 51.66 -28.81
CA SER A 554 -2.23 52.62 -27.70
C SER A 554 -3.14 52.24 -26.52
N ASN A 555 -2.70 52.54 -25.28
CA ASN A 555 -3.51 52.89 -24.09
C ASN A 555 -4.49 51.80 -23.57
N GLU A 556 -4.87 51.67 -22.29
CA GLU A 556 -4.66 52.32 -20.97
C GLU A 556 -5.14 51.26 -19.93
N SER A 557 -4.92 51.29 -18.61
CA SER A 557 -3.99 51.99 -17.70
C SER A 557 -4.06 51.33 -16.31
N ALA A 558 -2.97 51.35 -15.54
CA ALA A 558 -2.95 51.19 -14.08
C ALA A 558 -1.67 51.85 -13.50
N PRO A 559 -1.71 52.45 -12.30
CA PRO A 559 -0.65 53.33 -11.79
C PRO A 559 0.54 52.54 -11.20
N LYS A 560 1.82 53.00 -11.24
CA LYS A 560 2.41 54.16 -10.53
C LYS A 560 2.20 54.09 -9.00
N THR A 561 3.20 54.26 -8.12
CA THR A 561 4.46 55.03 -8.23
C THR A 561 5.49 54.65 -7.12
N GLN A 562 6.78 54.63 -7.48
CA GLN A 562 7.94 55.24 -6.75
C GLN A 562 8.42 54.66 -5.40
N PHE A 563 9.70 54.76 -4.98
CA PHE A 563 11.02 55.19 -5.54
C PHE A 563 12.12 54.55 -4.62
N THR A 564 13.44 54.49 -4.84
CA THR A 564 14.41 55.34 -5.58
C THR A 564 15.76 54.60 -5.77
N GLN A 565 16.44 54.80 -6.92
CA GLN A 565 17.92 54.96 -7.14
C GLN A 565 18.94 53.90 -6.61
N GLN A 566 20.10 53.63 -7.23
CA GLN A 566 20.82 54.34 -8.31
C GLN A 566 21.72 53.44 -9.19
N SER A 567 21.98 53.96 -10.39
CA SER A 567 22.72 53.46 -11.58
C SER A 567 24.06 52.71 -11.47
N SER A 568 24.11 51.53 -12.10
CA SER A 568 24.93 51.15 -13.28
C SER A 568 26.24 51.87 -13.66
N SER A 569 27.28 51.05 -13.83
CA SER A 569 28.12 50.88 -15.06
C SER A 569 28.86 52.08 -15.71
N ALA A 570 30.19 51.95 -15.84
CA ALA A 570 30.96 52.51 -16.96
C ALA A 570 32.24 51.69 -17.23
N LEU A 571 32.38 51.16 -18.44
CA LEU A 571 33.61 50.59 -18.99
C LEU A 571 33.70 51.06 -20.46
N SER A 572 34.93 51.25 -20.95
CA SER A 572 35.29 51.83 -22.26
C SER A 572 35.08 53.35 -22.39
N LEU A 573 36.19 54.10 -22.26
CA LEU A 573 36.40 55.35 -22.96
C LEU A 573 37.92 55.62 -23.11
N LEU A 574 38.28 56.18 -24.26
CA LEU A 574 39.57 56.80 -24.63
C LEU A 574 40.66 55.92 -25.26
N SER A 575 40.59 55.87 -26.59
CA SER A 575 41.73 55.75 -27.48
C SER A 575 42.44 57.09 -27.72
N ARG A 576 43.78 57.03 -27.86
CA ARG A 576 44.67 57.91 -28.66
C ARG A 576 44.95 59.38 -28.24
N ASN A 577 46.27 59.62 -28.16
CA ASN A 577 47.02 60.84 -28.51
C ASN A 577 46.79 62.08 -27.60
N GLN A 578 47.77 62.94 -27.32
CA GLN A 578 49.10 63.12 -27.92
C GLN A 578 50.02 63.88 -26.93
N SER A 579 51.32 63.63 -26.93
CA SER A 579 52.32 64.63 -26.50
C SER A 579 53.64 64.42 -27.24
N THR A 580 54.21 65.52 -27.74
CA THR A 580 55.44 65.58 -28.54
C THR A 580 56.42 66.54 -27.88
N ASP A 581 57.71 66.17 -27.87
CA ASP A 581 58.89 67.01 -27.58
C ASP A 581 58.97 67.70 -26.20
N SER A 582 60.13 68.01 -25.62
CA SER A 582 61.55 67.67 -25.85
C SER A 582 62.27 67.94 -24.49
N GLN A 583 63.50 67.56 -24.12
CA GLN A 583 64.79 67.41 -24.82
C GLN A 583 65.69 66.39 -24.07
N ARG A 584 66.77 65.92 -24.74
CA ARG A 584 67.92 65.16 -24.17
C ARG A 584 68.95 66.14 -23.54
N PRO A 585 69.93 65.75 -22.67
CA PRO A 585 70.89 64.66 -23.00
C PRO A 585 71.67 63.93 -21.87
N HIS A 586 72.54 63.02 -22.35
CA HIS A 586 73.83 62.53 -21.81
C HIS A 586 73.92 61.34 -20.84
N ASP A 587 74.80 60.41 -21.26
CA ASP A 587 75.42 59.36 -20.45
C ASP A 587 76.05 59.89 -19.16
N SER A 588 75.93 59.12 -18.07
CA SER A 588 77.10 58.70 -17.29
C SER A 588 76.74 57.62 -16.27
N ARG A 589 77.72 56.77 -15.95
CA ARG A 589 77.61 55.74 -14.91
C ARG A 589 77.24 56.39 -13.57
N LEU A 590 76.13 55.97 -12.97
CA LEU A 590 75.85 56.25 -11.57
C LEU A 590 76.08 55.02 -10.71
N LYS A 591 77.06 55.17 -9.81
CA LYS A 591 77.36 54.23 -8.74
C LYS A 591 76.19 54.17 -7.75
N GLU A 592 76.17 53.09 -7.00
CA GLU A 592 75.40 52.95 -5.77
C GLU A 592 75.48 54.24 -4.92
N ASN A 593 74.31 54.76 -4.54
CA ASN A 593 74.16 55.59 -3.37
C ASN A 593 73.00 55.00 -2.57
N LYS A 594 73.27 54.68 -1.30
CA LYS A 594 72.30 54.07 -0.39
C LYS A 594 71.07 54.96 -0.26
N LEU A 595 69.93 54.47 -0.75
CA LEU A 595 68.64 54.85 -0.20
C LEU A 595 68.44 54.01 1.05
N GLU A 596 68.44 54.66 2.21
CA GLU A 596 68.10 54.02 3.47
C GLU A 596 66.70 53.42 3.37
N GLN A 597 66.58 52.13 3.67
CA GLN A 597 65.28 51.47 3.75
C GLN A 597 64.44 52.17 4.83
N PRO A 598 63.20 52.61 4.55
CA PRO A 598 62.30 53.05 5.61
C PRO A 598 62.03 51.85 6.51
N ASN A 599 62.54 51.94 7.74
CA ASN A 599 62.41 50.93 8.77
C ASN A 599 60.95 50.90 9.26
N ILE A 600 60.05 50.26 8.50
CA ILE A 600 58.66 50.06 8.89
C ILE A 600 58.64 48.94 9.94
N ALA A 601 58.99 49.30 11.17
CA ALA A 601 58.62 48.54 12.34
C ALA A 601 57.09 48.51 12.40
N HIS A 602 56.50 47.39 11.98
CA HIS A 602 55.07 47.16 12.09
C HIS A 602 54.70 47.12 13.58
N GLU A 603 54.06 48.17 14.10
CA GLU A 603 53.42 48.09 15.41
C GLU A 603 52.40 46.94 15.36
N THR A 604 52.58 45.95 16.23
CA THR A 604 51.67 44.82 16.39
C THR A 604 50.45 45.23 17.22
N THR A 605 49.74 46.28 16.79
CA THR A 605 48.49 46.71 17.41
C THR A 605 47.38 45.70 17.11
N TRP A 606 46.58 45.32 18.12
CA TRP A 606 45.42 44.44 17.93
C TRP A 606 44.47 44.90 16.79
N LEU A 607 44.37 46.22 16.58
CA LEU A 607 43.61 46.83 15.50
C LEU A 607 44.05 46.37 14.09
N TRP A 608 45.33 46.07 13.87
CA TRP A 608 45.82 45.52 12.60
C TRP A 608 45.35 44.07 12.41
N VAL A 609 45.48 43.23 13.45
CA VAL A 609 45.02 41.84 13.43
C VAL A 609 43.51 41.77 13.15
N PHE A 610 42.69 42.57 13.83
CA PHE A 610 41.25 42.64 13.57
C PHE A 610 40.91 43.12 12.15
N ARG A 611 41.66 44.08 11.59
CA ARG A 611 41.42 44.57 10.22
C ARG A 611 41.71 43.52 9.15
N VAL A 612 42.78 42.74 9.33
CA VAL A 612 43.21 41.72 8.37
C VAL A 612 42.33 40.46 8.44
N TRP A 613 42.01 40.00 9.65
CA TRP A 613 41.24 38.76 9.88
C TRP A 613 39.73 38.99 10.11
N LYS A 614 39.19 40.15 9.69
CA LYS A 614 37.80 40.58 9.99
C LYS A 614 36.72 39.59 9.55
N PHE A 615 36.91 38.93 8.41
CA PHE A 615 35.92 37.99 7.86
C PHE A 615 35.94 36.67 8.62
N GLN A 616 37.10 36.25 9.10
CA GLN A 616 37.30 35.06 9.91
C GLN A 616 36.75 35.27 11.33
N PHE A 617 36.94 36.46 11.93
CA PHE A 617 36.24 36.80 13.19
C PHE A 617 34.71 36.80 13.04
N LEU A 618 34.18 37.30 11.91
CA LEU A 618 32.74 37.23 11.63
C LEU A 618 32.26 35.78 11.45
N ALA A 619 32.98 34.96 10.68
CA ALA A 619 32.67 33.54 10.50
C ALA A 619 32.66 32.77 11.83
N SER A 620 33.65 33.00 12.68
CA SER A 620 33.75 32.44 14.05
C SER A 620 32.53 32.81 14.91
N LEU A 621 32.08 34.07 14.81
CA LEU A 621 30.93 34.56 15.57
C LEU A 621 29.62 33.92 15.06
N THR A 622 29.43 33.81 13.73
CA THR A 622 28.28 33.13 13.11
C THR A 622 28.19 31.65 13.51
N CYS A 623 29.32 30.92 13.52
CA CYS A 623 29.35 29.53 13.98
C CYS A 623 28.90 29.40 15.43
N SER A 624 29.43 30.29 16.30
CA SER A 624 29.14 30.29 17.73
C SER A 624 27.66 30.58 18.02
N PHE A 625 27.07 31.58 17.35
CA PHE A 625 25.64 31.89 17.50
C PHE A 625 24.74 30.79 16.94
N SER A 626 25.10 30.17 15.81
CA SER A 626 24.31 29.07 15.23
C SER A 626 24.28 27.85 16.15
N LEU A 627 25.41 27.52 16.78
CA LEU A 627 25.51 26.46 17.78
C LEU A 627 24.70 26.79 19.05
N VAL A 628 24.77 28.02 19.55
CA VAL A 628 23.95 28.48 20.70
C VAL A 628 22.46 28.41 20.38
N GLY A 629 22.03 28.80 19.18
CA GLY A 629 20.64 28.66 18.73
C GLY A 629 20.18 27.20 18.72
N LEU A 630 21.04 26.29 18.28
CA LEU A 630 20.78 24.85 18.26
C LEU A 630 20.67 24.27 19.69
N VAL A 631 21.50 24.71 20.63
CA VAL A 631 21.38 24.40 22.07
C VAL A 631 20.04 24.91 22.64
N ILE A 632 19.65 26.16 22.33
CA ILE A 632 18.43 26.78 22.87
C ILE A 632 17.16 26.06 22.39
N ILE A 633 17.10 25.70 21.11
CA ILE A 633 15.95 24.95 20.56
C ILE A 633 15.88 23.56 21.20
N ALA A 634 17.00 22.86 21.32
CA ALA A 634 17.07 21.57 21.99
C ALA A 634 16.65 21.66 23.47
N ALA A 635 17.08 22.69 24.20
CA ALA A 635 16.71 22.89 25.60
C ALA A 635 15.20 23.20 25.77
N ASN A 636 14.65 24.11 24.97
CA ASN A 636 13.28 24.60 25.13
C ASN A 636 12.20 23.61 24.70
N PHE A 637 12.50 22.70 23.76
CA PHE A 637 11.54 21.73 23.23
C PHE A 637 11.82 20.28 23.66
N SER A 638 12.77 20.04 24.56
CA SER A 638 13.00 18.72 25.14
C SER A 638 11.76 18.24 25.90
N GLU A 639 11.32 17.01 25.64
CA GLU A 639 10.16 16.36 26.28
C GLU A 639 8.80 17.05 26.00
N HIS A 640 8.73 18.00 25.06
CA HIS A 640 7.47 18.59 24.62
C HIS A 640 6.78 17.78 23.51
N PRO A 641 5.44 17.79 23.44
CA PRO A 641 4.70 17.32 22.27
C PRO A 641 5.12 18.06 20.99
N LEU A 642 5.17 17.35 19.86
CA LEU A 642 5.44 17.95 18.55
C LEU A 642 4.34 18.94 18.10
N SER A 643 3.13 18.84 18.67
CA SER A 643 2.02 19.79 18.48
C SER A 643 2.31 21.19 19.04
N ASP A 644 3.22 21.31 20.00
CA ASP A 644 3.52 22.56 20.70
C ASP A 644 4.56 23.40 19.92
N TRP A 645 5.02 22.88 18.77
CA TRP A 645 5.95 23.55 17.89
C TRP A 645 5.27 24.75 17.18
N PRO A 646 5.73 25.99 17.39
CA PRO A 646 4.98 27.20 16.99
C PRO A 646 5.09 27.55 15.49
N LEU A 647 5.98 26.92 14.73
CA LEU A 647 6.28 27.28 13.34
C LEU A 647 5.71 26.24 12.37
N THR A 648 4.50 26.49 11.89
CA THR A 648 3.77 25.58 10.96
C THR A 648 4.43 25.41 9.60
N PHE A 649 5.33 26.31 9.20
CA PHE A 649 5.96 26.35 7.88
C PHE A 649 7.37 25.72 7.82
N ILE A 650 8.04 25.50 8.96
CA ILE A 650 9.34 24.81 9.04
C ILE A 650 9.31 23.84 10.23
N SER A 651 9.61 22.57 9.99
CA SER A 651 9.70 21.56 11.05
C SER A 651 10.90 21.81 11.98
N ILE A 652 10.87 21.27 13.20
CA ILE A 652 12.00 21.38 14.14
C ILE A 652 13.32 20.87 13.54
N ASN A 653 13.29 19.76 12.80
CA ASN A 653 14.45 19.24 12.05
C ASN A 653 14.90 20.17 10.93
N GLY A 654 13.97 20.89 10.29
CA GLY A 654 14.28 21.94 9.30
C GLY A 654 15.07 23.09 9.91
N ILE A 655 14.73 23.54 11.13
CA ILE A 655 15.51 24.60 11.80
C ILE A 655 16.88 24.08 12.27
N VAL A 656 16.97 22.84 12.77
CA VAL A 656 18.27 22.21 13.07
C VAL A 656 19.15 22.13 11.81
N ALA A 657 18.58 21.78 10.64
CA ALA A 657 19.32 21.77 9.38
C ALA A 657 19.80 23.17 8.96
N ILE A 658 18.94 24.20 9.07
CA ILE A 658 19.31 25.60 8.77
C ILE A 658 20.45 26.07 9.68
N LEU A 659 20.35 25.88 10.99
CA LEU A 659 21.39 26.27 11.95
C LEU A 659 22.69 25.49 11.74
N THR A 660 22.60 24.21 11.38
CA THR A 660 23.78 23.38 11.09
C THR A 660 24.46 23.84 9.80
N ALA A 661 23.71 24.19 8.75
CA ALA A 661 24.27 24.75 7.51
C ALA A 661 24.94 26.12 7.74
N LEU A 662 24.29 27.01 8.51
CA LEU A 662 24.83 28.32 8.91
C LEU A 662 26.08 28.22 9.78
N MET A 663 26.27 27.11 10.51
CA MET A 663 27.50 26.80 11.23
C MET A 663 28.56 26.19 10.30
N LYS A 664 28.22 25.17 9.51
CA LYS A 664 29.16 24.37 8.70
C LYS A 664 29.86 25.19 7.62
N GLY A 665 29.13 26.06 6.92
CA GLY A 665 29.68 26.87 5.83
C GLY A 665 30.84 27.79 6.29
N PRO A 666 30.61 28.69 7.26
CA PRO A 666 31.68 29.55 7.78
C PRO A 666 32.80 28.77 8.50
N LEU A 667 32.49 27.62 9.11
CA LEU A 667 33.48 26.75 9.75
C LEU A 667 34.45 26.14 8.72
N MET A 668 33.96 25.72 7.55
CA MET A 668 34.82 25.29 6.44
C MET A 668 35.73 26.42 5.94
N VAL A 669 35.24 27.66 5.88
CA VAL A 669 36.06 28.83 5.48
C VAL A 669 37.21 29.07 6.46
N LEU A 670 36.97 28.95 7.78
CA LEU A 670 38.01 29.08 8.79
C LEU A 670 39.12 28.02 8.66
N ILE A 671 38.74 26.77 8.38
CA ILE A 671 39.72 25.69 8.22
C ILE A 671 40.50 25.86 6.91
N ALA A 672 39.81 26.11 5.80
CA ALA A 672 40.43 26.30 4.48
C ALA A 672 41.47 27.43 4.47
N ASP A 673 41.13 28.58 5.05
CA ASP A 673 42.06 29.72 5.13
C ASP A 673 43.21 29.48 6.11
N SER A 674 42.99 28.68 7.17
CA SER A 674 44.05 28.25 8.08
C SER A 674 45.03 27.26 7.44
N ILE A 675 44.55 26.34 6.61
CA ILE A 675 45.40 25.46 5.78
C ILE A 675 46.17 26.30 4.74
N SER A 676 45.49 27.23 4.07
CA SER A 676 46.07 28.03 3.00
C SER A 676 47.12 29.03 3.52
N GLN A 677 46.93 29.63 4.70
CA GLN A 677 47.98 30.43 5.34
C GLN A 677 49.16 29.56 5.81
N ALA A 678 48.88 28.34 6.31
CA ALA A 678 49.93 27.40 6.72
C ALA A 678 50.79 26.90 5.55
N LYS A 679 50.26 26.87 4.31
CA LYS A 679 51.01 26.62 3.07
C LYS A 679 52.23 27.54 2.94
N TRP A 680 52.05 28.83 3.19
CA TRP A 680 53.13 29.81 3.10
C TRP A 680 54.15 29.65 4.22
N LEU A 681 53.70 29.32 5.43
CA LEU A 681 54.57 28.99 6.56
C LEU A 681 55.39 27.70 6.33
N TRP A 682 54.94 26.78 5.48
CA TRP A 682 55.65 25.53 5.13
C TRP A 682 56.94 25.79 4.34
N PHE A 683 56.93 26.77 3.43
CA PHE A 683 58.04 27.04 2.51
C PHE A 683 59.00 28.15 2.97
N THR A 684 58.69 28.92 4.02
CA THR A 684 59.50 30.09 4.43
C THR A 684 60.73 29.73 5.26
N ARG A 685 61.71 30.65 5.31
CA ARG A 685 63.05 30.47 5.92
C ARG A 685 63.05 29.99 7.39
N LYS A 686 62.02 30.34 8.18
CA LYS A 686 61.85 29.86 9.57
C LYS A 686 61.37 28.39 9.67
N GLY A 687 60.93 27.77 8.57
CA GLY A 687 60.59 26.34 8.47
C GLY A 687 61.79 25.42 8.21
N GLN A 688 62.98 26.00 7.95
CA GLN A 688 64.33 25.44 7.76
C GLN A 688 64.54 24.24 6.80
N ALA A 689 63.72 23.21 6.75
CA ALA A 689 63.79 22.19 5.70
C ALA A 689 63.15 22.71 4.41
N GLY A 690 63.86 22.63 3.27
CA GLY A 690 63.24 22.80 1.96
C GLY A 690 62.21 21.69 1.72
N ARG A 691 61.17 21.99 0.93
CA ARG A 691 60.01 21.11 0.73
C ARG A 691 59.75 20.86 -0.75
N GLN A 692 59.10 19.76 -1.09
CA GLN A 692 58.89 19.41 -2.49
C GLN A 692 57.91 20.40 -3.12
N LEU A 693 58.16 20.82 -4.36
CA LEU A 693 57.29 21.78 -5.04
C LEU A 693 55.85 21.25 -5.19
N ILE A 694 55.68 19.93 -5.31
CA ILE A 694 54.36 19.27 -5.33
C ILE A 694 53.55 19.47 -4.03
N ASP A 695 54.20 19.72 -2.88
CA ASP A 695 53.49 20.02 -1.63
C ASP A 695 52.62 21.28 -1.77
N LEU A 696 53.01 22.24 -2.63
CA LEU A 696 52.25 23.47 -2.86
C LEU A 696 50.85 23.15 -3.43
N GLU A 697 50.77 22.19 -4.35
CA GLU A 697 49.52 21.71 -4.93
C GLU A 697 48.75 20.80 -3.97
N LEU A 698 49.43 19.88 -3.28
CA LEU A 698 48.80 18.99 -2.29
C LEU A 698 48.14 19.76 -1.14
N ILE A 699 48.78 20.83 -0.63
CA ILE A 699 48.22 21.69 0.43
C ILE A 699 47.06 22.54 -0.11
N ASP A 700 47.14 23.03 -1.35
CA ASP A 700 46.04 23.80 -1.96
C ASP A 700 44.82 22.92 -2.24
N ASN A 701 45.03 21.69 -2.70
CA ASN A 701 43.97 20.69 -2.83
C ASN A 701 43.38 20.33 -1.45
N ALA A 702 44.19 20.25 -0.39
CA ALA A 702 43.71 20.02 0.97
C ALA A 702 42.82 21.15 1.49
N SER A 703 43.13 22.42 1.21
CA SER A 703 42.28 23.54 1.63
C SER A 703 40.94 23.63 0.88
N ARG A 704 40.83 23.00 -0.30
CA ARG A 704 39.61 23.01 -1.13
C ARG A 704 38.53 21.99 -0.72
N GLY A 705 38.84 21.01 0.14
CA GLY A 705 37.82 20.12 0.69
C GLY A 705 38.30 18.76 1.19
N PRO A 706 37.36 17.86 1.57
CA PRO A 706 37.67 16.60 2.24
C PRO A 706 38.54 15.65 1.41
N TRP A 707 38.38 15.62 0.09
CA TRP A 707 39.14 14.72 -0.78
C TRP A 707 40.64 15.05 -0.82
N GLY A 708 40.99 16.32 -1.04
CA GLY A 708 42.39 16.75 -0.98
C GLY A 708 42.95 16.63 0.44
N SER A 709 42.13 16.86 1.47
CA SER A 709 42.51 16.64 2.87
C SER A 709 42.83 15.17 3.18
N PHE A 710 42.05 14.24 2.62
CA PHE A 710 42.33 12.79 2.72
C PHE A 710 43.62 12.41 2.00
N ILE A 711 43.85 12.93 0.78
CA ILE A 711 45.10 12.73 0.04
C ILE A 711 46.29 13.26 0.85
N TRP A 712 46.18 14.43 1.48
CA TRP A 712 47.23 14.94 2.37
C TRP A 712 47.48 14.00 3.55
N LEU A 713 46.45 13.57 4.27
CA LEU A 713 46.58 12.67 5.42
C LEU A 713 47.15 11.28 5.08
N TYR A 714 46.90 10.79 3.86
CA TYR A 714 47.47 9.54 3.36
C TYR A 714 48.99 9.65 3.13
N ASN A 715 49.45 10.79 2.59
CA ASN A 715 50.88 11.03 2.32
C ASN A 715 51.64 11.55 3.56
N TYR A 716 50.95 12.22 4.49
CA TYR A 716 51.52 12.86 5.68
C TYR A 716 50.74 12.46 6.95
N PRO A 717 51.17 11.41 7.68
CA PRO A 717 50.45 10.89 8.84
C PRO A 717 50.30 11.94 9.97
N LEU A 718 49.34 11.71 10.88
CA LEU A 718 48.84 12.69 11.87
C LEU A 718 49.86 13.29 12.87
N GLY A 719 51.15 12.94 12.81
CA GLY A 719 52.19 13.47 13.70
C GLY A 719 52.78 14.80 13.24
N LEU A 720 52.71 15.82 14.11
CA LEU A 720 53.56 17.04 14.10
C LEU A 720 53.32 18.11 13.02
N HIS A 721 52.30 17.99 12.15
CA HIS A 721 52.04 19.01 11.11
C HIS A 721 50.70 19.74 11.30
N PHE A 722 50.77 21.06 11.45
CA PHE A 722 49.63 21.98 11.59
C PHE A 722 48.64 21.88 10.42
N ILE A 723 49.15 21.57 9.22
CA ILE A 723 48.33 21.33 8.01
C ILE A 723 47.52 20.03 8.15
N SER A 724 48.13 18.95 8.67
CA SER A 724 47.42 17.68 8.92
C SER A 724 46.30 17.83 9.96
N PHE A 725 46.45 18.71 10.96
CA PHE A 725 45.37 19.02 11.90
C PHE A 725 44.18 19.73 11.19
N GLY A 726 44.47 20.68 10.30
CA GLY A 726 43.45 21.29 9.44
C GLY A 726 42.76 20.27 8.53
N ALA A 727 43.52 19.44 7.83
CA ALA A 727 43.00 18.40 6.92
C ALA A 727 42.12 17.36 7.65
N LEU A 728 42.51 16.97 8.88
CA LEU A 728 41.68 16.12 9.75
C LEU A 728 40.35 16.80 10.06
N LEU A 729 40.36 18.07 10.44
CA LEU A 729 39.13 18.83 10.70
C LEU A 729 38.25 18.94 9.46
N THR A 730 38.79 19.28 8.29
CA THR A 730 38.03 19.30 7.01
C THR A 730 37.34 17.97 6.73
N THR A 731 37.98 16.85 7.07
CA THR A 731 37.40 15.50 6.92
C THR A 731 36.29 15.23 7.94
N LEU A 732 36.50 15.60 9.21
CA LEU A 732 35.51 15.42 10.28
C LEU A 732 34.28 16.35 10.14
N VAL A 733 34.42 17.51 9.50
CA VAL A 733 33.31 18.45 9.26
C VAL A 733 32.20 17.84 8.39
N VAL A 734 32.49 16.81 7.61
CA VAL A 734 31.46 16.05 6.87
C VAL A 734 30.42 15.42 7.82
N GLY A 735 30.84 14.95 9.00
CA GLY A 735 29.95 14.32 9.98
C GLY A 735 29.02 15.29 10.74
N VAL A 736 29.25 16.60 10.65
CA VAL A 736 28.50 17.62 11.41
C VAL A 736 27.00 17.54 11.14
N ASP A 737 26.59 17.34 9.89
CA ASP A 737 25.16 17.24 9.54
C ASP A 737 24.51 16.00 10.15
N VAL A 738 25.21 14.85 10.14
CA VAL A 738 24.72 13.58 10.69
C VAL A 738 24.51 13.69 12.20
N PHE A 739 25.51 14.17 12.94
CA PHE A 739 25.41 14.27 14.40
C PHE A 739 24.45 15.39 14.86
N SER A 740 24.34 16.50 14.13
CA SER A 740 23.30 17.50 14.41
C SER A 740 21.88 16.98 14.16
N GLN A 741 21.66 16.18 13.10
CA GLN A 741 20.34 15.58 12.84
C GLN A 741 19.96 14.52 13.88
N LEU A 742 20.94 13.77 14.41
CA LEU A 742 20.70 12.79 15.50
C LEU A 742 20.39 13.43 16.86
N LEU A 743 20.61 14.75 17.04
CA LEU A 743 20.31 15.45 18.29
C LEU A 743 18.82 15.44 18.63
N ILE A 744 17.94 15.53 17.64
CA ILE A 744 16.48 15.58 17.85
C ILE A 744 15.83 14.35 17.23
N THR A 745 15.19 13.57 18.07
CA THR A 745 14.44 12.37 17.70
C THR A 745 12.98 12.51 18.10
N THR A 746 12.07 11.80 17.43
CA THR A 746 10.65 11.79 17.77
C THR A 746 10.25 10.45 18.36
N GLU A 747 9.55 10.47 19.50
CA GLU A 747 9.12 9.28 20.23
C GLU A 747 7.59 9.29 20.36
N GLY A 748 6.93 8.26 19.84
CA GLY A 748 5.47 8.13 19.92
C GLY A 748 5.06 7.50 21.25
N ARG A 749 4.51 8.29 22.18
CA ARG A 749 4.05 7.84 23.49
C ARG A 749 2.53 7.72 23.51
N ALA A 750 2.02 6.67 24.16
CA ALA A 750 0.60 6.55 24.47
C ALA A 750 0.28 7.47 25.65
N VAL A 751 -0.68 8.37 25.48
CA VAL A 751 -1.17 9.27 26.53
C VAL A 751 -2.69 9.26 26.51
N ILE A 752 -3.31 9.51 27.66
CA ILE A 752 -4.76 9.65 27.77
C ILE A 752 -5.17 10.95 27.10
N ASP A 753 -6.21 10.91 26.25
CA ASP A 753 -6.79 12.12 25.66
C ASP A 753 -7.83 12.73 26.62
N PRO A 754 -7.59 13.92 27.22
CA PRO A 754 -8.57 14.53 28.11
C PRO A 754 -9.81 15.08 27.39
N GLN A 755 -9.85 15.05 26.05
CA GLN A 755 -10.99 15.51 25.25
C GLN A 755 -11.94 14.38 24.81
N GLN A 756 -11.58 13.12 25.04
CA GLN A 756 -12.38 11.96 24.59
C GLN A 756 -12.54 10.94 25.72
N THR A 757 -13.76 10.42 25.86
CA THR A 757 -14.11 9.41 26.86
C THR A 757 -14.60 8.15 26.14
N ALA A 758 -14.16 6.99 26.61
CA ALA A 758 -14.66 5.70 26.13
C ALA A 758 -15.94 5.34 26.90
N HIS A 759 -16.92 4.73 26.23
CA HIS A 759 -18.21 4.41 26.85
C HIS A 759 -18.52 2.91 26.69
N ILE A 760 -18.97 2.31 27.79
CA ILE A 760 -19.47 0.93 27.81
C ILE A 760 -20.84 0.87 28.47
N SER A 761 -21.79 0.18 27.82
CA SER A 761 -23.16 0.01 28.32
C SER A 761 -23.19 -0.97 29.49
N TRP A 762 -23.89 -0.57 30.55
CA TRP A 762 -24.16 -1.35 31.75
C TRP A 762 -25.63 -1.13 32.15
N VAL A 763 -26.25 -2.14 32.76
CA VAL A 763 -27.66 -2.08 33.16
C VAL A 763 -27.82 -2.71 34.54
N ILE A 764 -28.53 -2.05 35.44
CA ILE A 764 -28.80 -2.53 36.81
C ILE A 764 -30.29 -2.68 37.15
N ASP A 765 -31.19 -2.25 36.27
CA ASP A 765 -32.63 -2.42 36.41
C ASP A 765 -33.24 -2.76 35.03
N THR A 766 -34.10 -3.79 34.98
CA THR A 766 -34.47 -4.46 33.72
C THR A 766 -35.95 -4.79 33.67
N TYR A 767 -36.75 -3.98 32.97
CA TYR A 767 -38.16 -4.28 32.78
C TYR A 767 -38.36 -5.23 31.59
N SER A 768 -38.92 -6.42 31.84
CA SER A 768 -39.27 -7.39 30.81
C SER A 768 -40.75 -7.22 30.41
N PRO A 769 -41.08 -6.78 29.19
CA PRO A 769 -42.43 -6.87 28.68
C PRO A 769 -42.75 -8.34 28.40
N ILE A 770 -43.91 -8.79 28.88
CA ILE A 770 -44.56 -10.01 28.40
C ILE A 770 -44.73 -9.84 26.87
N ASP A 771 -44.41 -10.88 26.10
CA ASP A 771 -44.44 -10.91 24.62
C ASP A 771 -43.38 -10.07 23.84
N ASN A 772 -42.17 -9.85 24.37
CA ASN A 772 -41.10 -9.18 23.60
C ASN A 772 -40.32 -10.17 22.69
N PRO A 773 -40.43 -10.08 21.34
CA PRO A 773 -39.76 -11.01 20.40
C PRO A 773 -38.23 -10.93 20.43
N THR A 774 -37.64 -9.87 20.98
CA THR A 774 -36.19 -9.73 21.14
C THR A 774 -35.61 -10.82 22.06
N TRP A 775 -36.37 -11.28 23.05
CA TRP A 775 -35.94 -12.33 23.99
C TRP A 775 -36.02 -13.72 23.37
N VAL A 776 -37.06 -13.97 22.57
CA VAL A 776 -37.17 -15.19 21.74
C VAL A 776 -36.01 -15.24 20.73
N ALA A 777 -35.67 -14.10 20.12
CA ALA A 777 -34.49 -13.99 19.25
C ALA A 777 -33.18 -14.23 20.01
N ALA A 778 -33.04 -13.79 21.27
CA ALA A 778 -31.86 -14.08 22.10
C ALA A 778 -31.69 -15.58 22.38
N VAL A 779 -32.76 -16.26 22.77
CA VAL A 779 -32.76 -17.71 23.01
C VAL A 779 -32.43 -18.46 21.72
N ASN A 780 -33.11 -18.13 20.62
CA ASN A 780 -32.82 -18.69 19.29
C ASN A 780 -31.35 -18.45 18.87
N ASN A 781 -30.79 -17.26 19.10
CA ASN A 781 -29.40 -16.98 18.80
C ASN A 781 -28.43 -17.84 19.64
N GLY A 782 -28.71 -18.05 20.93
CA GLY A 782 -27.90 -18.96 21.77
C GLY A 782 -28.00 -20.43 21.37
N ILE A 783 -29.15 -20.84 20.82
CA ILE A 783 -29.43 -22.18 20.29
C ILE A 783 -28.72 -22.40 18.95
N TYR A 784 -28.94 -21.52 17.96
CA TYR A 784 -28.53 -21.75 16.56
C TYR A 784 -27.15 -21.19 16.19
N SER A 785 -26.57 -20.26 16.96
CA SER A 785 -25.22 -19.75 16.66
C SER A 785 -24.13 -20.76 17.03
N SER A 786 -23.05 -20.79 16.24
CA SER A 786 -21.82 -21.50 16.61
C SER A 786 -21.08 -20.80 17.75
N VAL A 787 -21.05 -19.47 17.74
CA VAL A 787 -20.44 -18.58 18.73
C VAL A 787 -21.37 -17.39 19.00
N VAL A 788 -21.43 -16.95 20.27
CA VAL A 788 -22.09 -15.69 20.65
C VAL A 788 -21.01 -14.69 21.06
N ASP A 789 -20.87 -13.61 20.30
CA ASP A 789 -19.91 -12.53 20.57
C ASP A 789 -20.36 -11.63 21.73
N ASP A 790 -19.42 -10.89 22.32
CA ASP A 790 -19.72 -9.86 23.32
C ASP A 790 -20.19 -8.56 22.66
N LEU A 791 -20.96 -7.73 23.39
CA LEU A 791 -21.40 -6.44 22.87
C LEU A 791 -20.20 -5.52 22.50
N PRO A 792 -20.25 -4.85 21.33
CA PRO A 792 -19.18 -3.97 20.89
C PRO A 792 -19.04 -2.75 21.81
N ILE A 793 -17.81 -2.47 22.24
CA ILE A 793 -17.50 -1.33 23.13
C ILE A 793 -17.19 -0.09 22.28
N HIS A 794 -17.78 1.05 22.64
CA HIS A 794 -17.53 2.31 21.93
C HIS A 794 -16.19 2.94 22.37
N CYS A 795 -15.12 2.63 21.62
CA CYS A 795 -13.78 3.17 21.82
C CYS A 795 -13.31 4.01 20.60
N PRO A 796 -13.29 5.36 20.70
CA PRO A 796 -12.97 6.23 19.57
C PRO A 796 -11.57 6.06 18.96
N SER A 797 -10.56 5.72 19.77
CA SER A 797 -9.16 5.60 19.32
C SER A 797 -8.72 4.17 18.97
N GLY A 798 -9.56 3.17 19.23
CA GLY A 798 -9.18 1.76 19.19
C GLY A 798 -8.28 1.28 20.34
N ASN A 799 -7.85 2.15 21.27
CA ASN A 799 -7.18 1.77 22.52
C ASN A 799 -7.86 2.47 23.71
N CYS A 800 -8.61 1.73 24.52
CA CYS A 800 -9.35 2.27 25.67
C CYS A 800 -9.25 1.36 26.90
N THR A 801 -9.18 1.95 28.09
CA THR A 801 -9.12 1.20 29.37
C THR A 801 -10.13 1.73 30.37
N TRP A 802 -10.67 0.83 31.20
CA TRP A 802 -11.51 1.17 32.34
C TRP A 802 -10.77 0.73 33.60
N ASP A 803 -10.48 1.67 34.50
CA ASP A 803 -9.61 1.44 35.67
C ASP A 803 -10.32 0.68 36.82
N SER A 804 -11.58 0.30 36.59
CA SER A 804 -12.52 -0.24 37.57
C SER A 804 -13.43 -1.28 36.92
N VAL A 805 -13.96 -2.19 37.75
CA VAL A 805 -14.87 -3.25 37.29
C VAL A 805 -16.26 -2.65 37.03
N VAL A 806 -16.85 -2.97 35.88
CA VAL A 806 -18.16 -2.49 35.47
C VAL A 806 -19.23 -3.53 35.86
N PRO A 807 -20.15 -3.23 36.78
CA PRO A 807 -21.24 -4.13 37.13
C PRO A 807 -22.36 -4.04 36.09
N SER A 808 -22.99 -5.17 35.74
CA SER A 808 -24.22 -5.20 34.96
C SER A 808 -25.02 -6.46 35.27
N VAL A 809 -26.34 -6.37 35.20
CA VAL A 809 -27.23 -7.52 35.20
C VAL A 809 -27.00 -8.34 33.93
N GLY A 810 -27.07 -9.66 34.07
CA GLY A 810 -26.94 -10.63 32.99
C GLY A 810 -27.71 -11.92 33.27
N GLY A 811 -27.85 -12.75 32.25
CA GLY A 811 -28.39 -14.10 32.37
C GLY A 811 -27.32 -15.08 32.83
N HIS A 812 -27.66 -15.93 33.79
CA HIS A 812 -26.79 -16.97 34.33
C HIS A 812 -27.43 -18.35 34.19
N GLY A 813 -26.61 -19.38 33.98
CA GLY A 813 -27.03 -20.76 34.06
C GLY A 813 -26.18 -21.68 33.20
N PRO A 814 -26.56 -22.97 33.08
CA PRO A 814 -27.66 -23.59 33.80
C PRO A 814 -27.22 -24.13 35.16
N ASP A 815 -28.05 -23.98 36.20
CA ASP A 815 -27.93 -24.92 37.33
C ASP A 815 -28.50 -26.27 36.86
N VAL A 816 -27.71 -27.33 36.99
CA VAL A 816 -28.05 -28.66 36.47
C VAL A 816 -28.32 -29.64 37.61
N ILE A 817 -29.56 -30.12 37.67
CA ILE A 817 -29.96 -31.20 38.57
C ILE A 817 -30.07 -32.48 37.72
N ASN A 818 -29.13 -33.40 37.93
CA ASN A 818 -29.14 -34.74 37.32
C ASN A 818 -29.98 -35.68 38.20
N GLY A 819 -31.01 -36.31 37.62
CA GLY A 819 -31.76 -37.37 38.30
C GLY A 819 -30.93 -38.66 38.47
N PRO A 820 -31.23 -39.50 39.48
CA PRO A 820 -30.60 -40.81 39.63
C PRO A 820 -30.99 -41.79 38.50
N ARG A 821 -30.13 -42.79 38.26
CA ARG A 821 -30.19 -43.69 37.08
C ARG A 821 -31.47 -44.56 37.04
N PRO A 822 -32.06 -44.78 35.85
CA PRO A 822 -33.23 -45.64 35.71
C PRO A 822 -32.86 -47.14 35.68
N ASN A 823 -32.85 -47.79 36.84
CA ASN A 823 -33.00 -49.24 36.91
C ASN A 823 -34.46 -49.63 36.60
N SER A 824 -34.66 -50.77 35.94
CA SER A 824 -35.87 -51.09 35.16
C SER A 824 -37.14 -51.46 35.94
N THR A 825 -37.33 -50.96 37.16
CA THR A 825 -38.55 -51.12 37.97
C THR A 825 -38.76 -49.92 38.88
N TRP A 826 -39.40 -48.86 38.37
CA TRP A 826 -39.85 -47.73 39.18
C TRP A 826 -41.25 -47.99 39.76
N GLN A 827 -41.43 -47.71 41.05
CA GLN A 827 -42.77 -47.51 41.64
C GLN A 827 -43.15 -46.03 41.51
N HIS A 828 -44.46 -45.73 41.47
CA HIS A 828 -44.98 -44.39 41.18
C HIS A 828 -44.40 -43.28 42.08
N ASP A 829 -44.20 -43.58 43.37
CA ASP A 829 -43.96 -42.58 44.42
C ASP A 829 -42.63 -41.81 44.32
N ASP A 830 -41.65 -42.28 43.52
CA ASP A 830 -40.34 -41.62 43.35
C ASP A 830 -40.31 -40.58 42.21
N LEU A 831 -41.19 -40.69 41.22
CA LEU A 831 -41.25 -39.76 40.08
C LEU A 831 -41.87 -38.41 40.49
N ASP A 832 -42.99 -38.46 41.22
CA ASP A 832 -43.73 -37.29 41.72
C ASP A 832 -42.88 -36.33 42.57
N ARG A 833 -41.74 -36.80 43.12
CA ARG A 833 -40.82 -36.01 43.96
C ARG A 833 -39.72 -35.28 43.20
N ILE A 834 -39.41 -35.67 41.97
CA ILE A 834 -38.29 -35.11 41.20
C ILE A 834 -38.78 -34.38 39.94
N PHE A 835 -39.84 -34.89 39.31
CA PHE A 835 -40.49 -34.26 38.16
C PHE A 835 -42.02 -34.41 38.32
N PRO A 836 -42.78 -33.32 38.56
CA PRO A 836 -44.22 -33.39 38.90
C PRO A 836 -45.14 -33.71 37.70
N LEU A 837 -44.63 -34.45 36.71
CA LEU A 837 -45.26 -34.71 35.41
C LEU A 837 -44.99 -36.18 35.03
N ASP A 838 -46.01 -37.01 35.20
CA ASP A 838 -45.96 -38.47 34.99
C ASP A 838 -45.97 -38.82 33.49
N VAL A 839 -44.81 -38.70 32.83
CA VAL A 839 -44.61 -38.93 31.39
C VAL A 839 -44.18 -40.37 31.14
N ARG A 840 -45.10 -41.22 30.68
CA ARG A 840 -44.77 -42.57 30.20
C ARG A 840 -44.43 -42.56 28.70
N LEU A 841 -43.21 -42.97 28.38
CA LEU A 841 -42.70 -43.12 27.01
C LEU A 841 -42.80 -44.57 26.55
N GLU A 842 -43.68 -44.86 25.57
CA GLU A 842 -43.71 -46.15 24.87
C GLU A 842 -42.96 -46.04 23.53
N TYR A 843 -41.87 -46.79 23.41
CA TYR A 843 -41.00 -46.77 22.22
C TYR A 843 -41.38 -47.87 21.23
N ASN A 844 -41.52 -47.52 19.95
CA ASN A 844 -41.68 -48.50 18.88
C ASN A 844 -41.11 -48.00 17.54
N THR A 845 -39.78 -47.99 17.38
CA THR A 845 -39.05 -48.01 16.09
C THR A 845 -37.52 -48.04 16.30
N PRO A 846 -36.72 -48.51 15.33
CA PRO A 846 -35.26 -48.46 15.39
C PRO A 846 -34.66 -47.19 14.74
N LEU A 847 -33.46 -46.83 15.21
CA LEU A 847 -32.54 -45.82 14.64
C LEU A 847 -32.96 -44.34 14.72
N SER A 848 -32.59 -43.70 15.84
CA SER A 848 -31.72 -42.50 15.95
C SER A 848 -31.50 -42.16 17.44
N GLN A 849 -30.35 -41.55 17.81
CA GLN A 849 -30.30 -40.81 19.10
C GLN A 849 -31.26 -39.62 18.97
N VAL A 850 -32.07 -39.35 20.00
CA VAL A 850 -33.01 -38.23 20.01
C VAL A 850 -32.89 -37.51 21.34
N ILE A 851 -32.37 -36.28 21.29
CA ILE A 851 -32.44 -35.34 22.39
C ILE A 851 -33.74 -34.55 22.24
N THR A 852 -34.67 -34.75 23.16
CA THR A 852 -35.93 -33.99 23.22
C THR A 852 -35.83 -32.96 24.33
N ILE A 853 -36.14 -31.71 24.01
CA ILE A 853 -36.36 -30.66 25.01
C ILE A 853 -37.87 -30.50 25.15
N LEU A 854 -38.39 -30.63 26.37
CA LEU A 854 -39.80 -30.38 26.67
C LEU A 854 -39.91 -29.17 27.59
N ASP A 855 -40.74 -28.21 27.17
CA ASP A 855 -41.32 -27.23 28.09
C ASP A 855 -42.39 -27.96 28.92
N THR A 856 -42.27 -27.88 30.23
CA THR A 856 -43.14 -28.58 31.17
C THR A 856 -44.41 -27.79 31.53
N ASN A 857 -44.47 -26.48 31.24
CA ASN A 857 -45.42 -25.59 31.91
C ASN A 857 -46.40 -24.88 30.95
N ASN A 858 -47.41 -25.61 30.47
CA ASN A 858 -48.54 -25.01 29.74
C ASN A 858 -49.69 -24.52 30.63
N SER A 859 -49.56 -24.61 31.97
CA SER A 859 -50.28 -23.81 32.99
C SER A 859 -50.01 -24.31 34.41
N ILE A 860 -49.07 -23.69 35.12
CA ILE A 860 -49.04 -23.66 36.58
C ILE A 860 -48.75 -22.21 36.97
N GLY A 861 -49.66 -21.58 37.72
CA GLY A 861 -49.45 -20.22 38.23
C GLY A 861 -48.31 -20.18 39.25
N VAL A 862 -47.90 -18.98 39.66
CA VAL A 862 -46.93 -18.81 40.77
C VAL A 862 -47.57 -19.25 42.09
N TYR A 863 -47.61 -20.57 42.32
CA TYR A 863 -47.20 -21.05 43.62
C TYR A 863 -45.72 -20.71 43.75
N ALA A 864 -45.39 -19.97 44.79
CA ALA A 864 -44.03 -19.94 45.30
C ALA A 864 -43.72 -21.31 45.90
N ASP A 865 -43.58 -22.32 45.04
CA ASP A 865 -42.92 -23.54 45.44
C ASP A 865 -41.42 -23.26 45.49
N TRP A 866 -40.81 -23.77 46.55
CA TRP A 866 -39.53 -23.28 47.00
C TRP A 866 -38.46 -23.94 46.13
N SER A 867 -37.98 -23.25 45.09
CA SER A 867 -36.67 -23.61 44.55
C SER A 867 -35.70 -23.59 45.74
N GLU A 868 -35.00 -24.70 45.98
CA GLU A 868 -34.25 -24.93 47.23
C GLU A 868 -33.15 -23.89 47.50
N ASN A 869 -32.91 -22.99 46.54
CA ASN A 869 -31.83 -22.00 46.50
C ASN A 869 -32.28 -20.52 46.57
N GLY A 870 -33.58 -20.20 46.46
CA GLY A 870 -34.11 -18.84 46.75
C GLY A 870 -33.78 -17.71 45.74
N HIS A 871 -33.58 -18.04 44.46
CA HIS A 871 -33.17 -17.08 43.40
C HIS A 871 -34.29 -16.73 42.40
N ILE A 872 -34.14 -15.61 41.67
CA ILE A 872 -35.09 -15.16 40.63
C ILE A 872 -34.80 -15.86 39.29
N SER A 873 -35.72 -16.72 38.84
CA SER A 873 -35.60 -17.48 37.59
C SER A 873 -35.96 -16.66 36.34
N ILE A 874 -35.24 -16.90 35.26
CA ILE A 874 -35.55 -16.44 33.89
C ILE A 874 -36.43 -17.48 33.19
N GLY A 875 -36.22 -18.78 33.47
CA GLY A 875 -36.97 -19.90 32.88
C GLY A 875 -36.37 -21.26 33.24
N GLU A 876 -37.20 -22.30 33.20
CA GLU A 876 -36.83 -23.70 33.47
C GLU A 876 -37.26 -24.61 32.31
N PHE A 877 -36.52 -25.68 32.05
CA PHE A 877 -36.85 -26.68 31.03
C PHE A 877 -36.19 -28.04 31.33
N VAL A 878 -36.65 -29.10 30.67
CA VAL A 878 -36.14 -30.47 30.85
C VAL A 878 -35.55 -31.00 29.53
N VAL A 879 -34.37 -31.60 29.62
CA VAL A 879 -33.64 -32.23 28.51
C VAL A 879 -33.59 -33.74 28.72
N PHE A 880 -33.93 -34.49 27.67
CA PHE A 880 -33.79 -35.95 27.61
C PHE A 880 -32.61 -36.30 26.70
N ASP A 881 -31.70 -37.16 27.14
CA ASP A 881 -30.56 -37.67 26.36
C ASP A 881 -30.61 -39.21 26.31
N ILE A 882 -30.45 -39.80 25.12
CA ILE A 882 -30.54 -41.25 24.87
C ILE A 882 -29.28 -41.69 24.10
N PRO A 883 -28.22 -42.14 24.79
CA PRO A 883 -26.99 -42.56 24.12
C PRO A 883 -27.18 -43.86 23.33
N MET A 884 -26.64 -43.90 22.11
CA MET A 884 -26.47 -45.14 21.32
C MET A 884 -25.00 -45.55 21.28
N ASP A 885 -24.70 -46.81 21.60
CA ASP A 885 -23.36 -47.36 21.57
C ASP A 885 -23.09 -48.12 20.24
N TYR A 886 -22.33 -47.50 19.34
CA TYR A 886 -21.90 -48.09 18.07
C TYR A 886 -20.56 -48.81 18.27
N PRO A 887 -20.38 -50.09 17.89
CA PRO A 887 -21.14 -50.79 16.85
C PRO A 887 -22.16 -51.83 17.36
N ARG A 888 -22.53 -51.82 18.65
CA ARG A 888 -23.37 -52.90 19.23
C ARG A 888 -24.87 -52.74 18.99
N TYR A 889 -25.33 -51.59 18.49
CA TYR A 889 -26.75 -51.22 18.40
C TYR A 889 -27.50 -51.35 19.74
N SER A 890 -26.77 -51.22 20.86
CA SER A 890 -27.34 -51.16 22.20
C SER A 890 -27.65 -49.70 22.57
N PHE A 891 -28.88 -49.47 23.03
CA PHE A 891 -29.24 -48.24 23.72
C PHE A 891 -28.53 -48.23 25.08
N GLY A 892 -27.83 -47.15 25.40
CA GLY A 892 -27.37 -46.86 26.75
C GLY A 892 -28.50 -46.31 27.61
N GLU A 893 -28.23 -46.13 28.91
CA GLU A 893 -29.23 -45.61 29.86
C GLU A 893 -29.66 -44.18 29.46
N PRO A 894 -30.97 -43.91 29.28
CA PRO A 894 -31.44 -42.56 29.02
C PRO A 894 -31.28 -41.69 30.28
N THR A 895 -30.81 -40.45 30.12
CA THR A 895 -30.65 -39.49 31.21
C THR A 895 -31.57 -38.31 31.04
N VAL A 896 -32.22 -37.90 32.14
CA VAL A 896 -33.09 -36.72 32.20
C VAL A 896 -32.42 -35.64 33.05
N THR A 897 -32.41 -34.41 32.54
CA THR A 897 -31.69 -33.29 33.14
C THR A 897 -32.61 -32.09 33.26
N LYS A 898 -32.84 -31.59 34.48
CA LYS A 898 -33.51 -30.30 34.71
C LYS A 898 -32.46 -29.19 34.60
N CYS A 899 -32.80 -28.14 33.84
CA CYS A 899 -31.97 -26.95 33.66
C CYS A 899 -32.79 -25.70 34.00
N SER A 900 -32.16 -24.73 34.67
CA SER A 900 -32.75 -23.42 34.96
C SER A 900 -31.77 -22.27 34.69
N PHE A 901 -32.30 -21.17 34.16
CA PHE A 901 -31.59 -19.90 34.00
C PHE A 901 -32.07 -18.90 35.05
N TRP A 902 -31.18 -18.02 35.52
CA TRP A 902 -31.42 -17.07 36.60
C TRP A 902 -30.86 -15.69 36.28
N TYR A 903 -31.43 -14.65 36.88
CA TYR A 903 -30.80 -13.33 36.86
C TYR A 903 -29.57 -13.31 37.78
N CYS A 904 -28.50 -12.64 37.35
CA CYS A 904 -27.29 -12.42 38.14
C CYS A 904 -26.74 -11.01 37.94
N MET A 905 -25.93 -10.53 38.88
CA MET A 905 -25.03 -9.42 38.66
C MET A 905 -23.68 -9.96 38.20
N GLN A 906 -23.15 -9.45 37.09
CA GLN A 906 -21.82 -9.75 36.56
C GLN A 906 -20.98 -8.49 36.64
N ALA A 907 -19.81 -8.55 37.27
CA ALA A 907 -18.84 -7.47 37.23
C ALA A 907 -17.74 -7.85 36.22
N PHE A 908 -17.55 -7.06 35.17
CA PHE A 908 -16.54 -7.31 34.13
C PHE A 908 -15.45 -6.24 34.09
N THR A 909 -14.23 -6.69 33.83
CA THR A 909 -13.13 -5.81 33.41
C THR A 909 -13.19 -5.68 31.89
N ALA A 910 -13.12 -4.44 31.40
CA ALA A 910 -13.20 -4.13 29.98
C ALA A 910 -11.91 -3.44 29.52
N SER A 911 -11.45 -3.78 28.32
CA SER A 911 -10.46 -3.00 27.60
C SER A 911 -10.69 -3.12 26.10
N VAL A 912 -10.18 -2.16 25.34
CA VAL A 912 -10.08 -2.26 23.88
C VAL A 912 -8.61 -2.07 23.52
N GLN A 913 -8.04 -3.00 22.75
CA GLN A 913 -6.68 -2.91 22.24
C GLN A 913 -6.67 -3.16 20.74
N SER A 914 -6.05 -2.26 19.97
CA SER A 914 -6.01 -2.32 18.50
C SER A 914 -7.39 -2.50 17.84
N GLY A 915 -8.44 -1.94 18.45
CA GLY A 915 -9.84 -2.06 18.01
C GLY A 915 -10.55 -3.36 18.44
N GLN A 916 -9.88 -4.33 19.05
CA GLN A 916 -10.51 -5.53 19.59
C GLN A 916 -10.97 -5.30 21.03
N SER A 917 -12.26 -5.53 21.31
CA SER A 917 -12.82 -5.46 22.65
C SER A 917 -12.60 -6.75 23.43
N MET A 918 -12.00 -6.63 24.61
CA MET A 918 -11.83 -7.74 25.56
C MET A 918 -12.65 -7.43 26.82
N GLN A 919 -13.62 -8.31 27.13
CA GLN A 919 -14.41 -8.28 28.36
C GLN A 919 -14.14 -9.57 29.13
N THR A 920 -13.71 -9.45 30.39
CA THR A 920 -13.47 -10.60 31.27
C THR A 920 -14.31 -10.45 32.53
N MET A 921 -15.17 -11.44 32.79
CA MET A 921 -16.01 -11.50 33.99
C MET A 921 -15.14 -11.74 35.22
N ALA A 922 -15.12 -10.78 36.15
CA ALA A 922 -14.31 -10.80 37.37
C ALA A 922 -15.07 -11.44 38.54
N THR A 923 -16.37 -11.15 38.68
CA THR A 923 -17.26 -11.79 39.67
C THR A 923 -18.68 -11.98 39.11
N THR A 924 -19.41 -12.93 39.69
CA THR A 924 -20.82 -13.18 39.40
C THR A 924 -21.56 -13.52 40.69
N GLU A 925 -22.73 -12.93 40.89
CA GLU A 925 -23.55 -13.17 42.09
C GLU A 925 -25.03 -13.31 41.71
N LYS A 926 -25.70 -14.36 42.23
CA LYS A 926 -27.12 -14.66 41.94
C LYS A 926 -28.03 -13.72 42.74
N VAL A 927 -29.14 -13.29 42.15
CA VAL A 927 -30.09 -12.39 42.84
C VAL A 927 -30.94 -13.18 43.83
N SER A 928 -31.02 -12.68 45.07
CA SER A 928 -31.85 -13.26 46.13
C SER A 928 -33.11 -12.40 46.34
N TYR A 929 -34.24 -13.06 46.59
CA TYR A 929 -35.54 -12.39 46.77
C TYR A 929 -35.71 -11.78 48.16
N THR A 930 -36.41 -10.65 48.27
CA THR A 930 -36.75 -10.03 49.56
C THR A 930 -38.22 -9.62 49.67
N THR A 931 -38.97 -10.36 50.52
CA THR A 931 -40.30 -10.05 51.10
C THR A 931 -41.50 -9.94 50.13
N TYR A 932 -42.42 -10.91 50.16
CA TYR A 932 -43.62 -11.02 51.05
C TYR A 932 -44.86 -10.23 50.58
N TRP A 933 -45.82 -10.94 49.98
CA TRP A 933 -47.20 -10.47 49.81
C TRP A 933 -48.16 -11.39 50.57
N ASN A 934 -48.79 -10.86 51.62
CA ASN A 934 -49.79 -11.58 52.41
C ASN A 934 -51.18 -10.99 52.10
N SER A 935 -51.80 -11.45 51.01
CA SER A 935 -53.17 -11.07 50.64
C SER A 935 -54.11 -12.26 50.85
N THR A 936 -55.13 -12.05 51.68
CA THR A 936 -56.18 -13.04 51.98
C THR A 936 -57.41 -12.90 51.07
N ASP A 937 -57.32 -12.11 50.00
CA ASP A 937 -58.45 -11.82 49.12
C ASP A 937 -58.60 -12.86 47.99
N PRO A 938 -59.71 -13.61 47.89
CA PRO A 938 -59.90 -14.63 46.85
C PRO A 938 -60.14 -14.06 45.44
N GLU A 939 -60.63 -12.83 45.30
CA GLU A 939 -61.10 -12.31 43.99
C GLU A 939 -59.95 -11.79 43.10
N MET A 940 -58.79 -11.42 43.66
CA MET A 940 -57.60 -11.03 42.87
C MET A 940 -56.94 -12.18 42.10
N ARG A 941 -57.41 -13.44 42.23
CA ARG A 941 -56.78 -14.62 41.61
C ARG A 941 -57.03 -14.78 40.11
N GLN A 942 -57.79 -13.91 39.46
CA GLN A 942 -58.19 -14.09 38.05
C GLN A 942 -57.49 -13.20 37.03
N ASP A 943 -56.69 -12.21 37.44
CA ASP A 943 -56.08 -11.25 36.52
C ASP A 943 -54.55 -11.40 36.42
N ILE A 944 -54.10 -12.35 35.59
CA ILE A 944 -52.68 -12.69 35.34
C ILE A 944 -51.86 -11.45 34.90
N ASN A 945 -52.53 -10.44 34.33
CA ASN A 945 -51.90 -9.20 33.84
C ASN A 945 -51.56 -8.19 34.95
N THR A 946 -51.81 -8.50 36.23
CA THR A 946 -51.65 -7.55 37.36
C THR A 946 -50.63 -7.97 38.42
N ILE A 947 -49.75 -8.94 38.11
CA ILE A 947 -48.64 -9.32 39.02
C ILE A 947 -47.64 -8.14 39.09
N PRO A 948 -47.41 -7.51 40.26
CA PRO A 948 -46.41 -6.47 40.39
C PRO A 948 -44.99 -7.05 40.24
N PRO A 949 -44.02 -6.28 39.72
CA PRO A 949 -42.65 -6.76 39.55
C PRO A 949 -42.05 -7.25 40.88
N MET A 950 -41.30 -8.35 40.82
CA MET A 950 -40.64 -8.90 42.00
C MET A 950 -39.38 -8.10 42.32
N GLY A 951 -39.29 -7.59 43.54
CA GLY A 951 -38.14 -6.85 44.05
C GLY A 951 -37.02 -7.80 44.50
N GLY A 952 -35.83 -7.66 43.93
CA GLY A 952 -34.59 -8.29 44.38
C GLY A 952 -33.63 -7.28 45.00
N ILE A 953 -32.76 -7.75 45.91
CA ILE A 953 -31.63 -7.00 46.46
C ILE A 953 -30.33 -7.75 46.14
N PHE A 954 -29.32 -7.01 45.66
CA PHE A 954 -28.01 -7.57 45.32
C PHE A 954 -27.02 -7.60 46.49
N SER A 955 -26.09 -8.55 46.43
CA SER A 955 -24.78 -8.53 47.12
C SER A 955 -24.07 -7.18 47.01
N ASP A 956 -23.52 -6.58 48.07
CA ASP A 956 -22.56 -5.46 47.93
C ASP A 956 -21.28 -6.00 47.25
N ILE A 957 -21.08 -5.69 45.96
CA ILE A 957 -19.89 -6.13 45.21
C ILE A 957 -18.65 -5.31 45.63
N PRO A 958 -17.49 -5.95 45.86
CA PRO A 958 -16.25 -5.24 46.18
C PRO A 958 -15.91 -4.14 45.16
N GLY A 959 -15.91 -2.89 45.60
CA GLY A 959 -15.66 -1.71 44.77
C GLY A 959 -16.92 -0.97 44.28
N PHE A 960 -18.14 -1.47 44.54
CA PHE A 960 -19.39 -0.82 44.13
C PHE A 960 -20.41 -0.81 45.28
N ASN A 961 -20.84 0.37 45.72
CA ASN A 961 -21.87 0.51 46.76
C ASN A 961 -23.26 0.33 46.12
N MET A 962 -23.95 -0.77 46.42
CA MET A 962 -25.27 -1.08 45.86
C MET A 962 -26.43 -0.84 46.84
N LYS A 963 -26.13 -0.35 48.06
CA LYS A 963 -27.15 -0.03 49.08
C LYS A 963 -28.19 0.97 48.56
N GLY A 964 -29.43 0.52 48.54
CA GLY A 964 -30.61 1.34 48.22
C GLY A 964 -31.02 1.35 46.75
N ARG A 965 -30.39 0.56 45.87
CA ARG A 965 -30.93 0.30 44.52
C ARG A 965 -31.76 -0.98 44.52
N ASN A 966 -33.03 -0.87 44.11
CA ASN A 966 -33.94 -2.01 43.99
C ASN A 966 -33.88 -2.54 42.55
N PHE A 967 -33.92 -3.87 42.38
CA PHE A 967 -34.04 -4.54 41.09
C PHE A 967 -35.48 -5.00 40.86
N SER A 968 -36.07 -4.65 39.72
CA SER A 968 -37.43 -5.04 39.34
C SER A 968 -37.41 -6.00 38.16
N ALA A 969 -37.69 -7.29 38.39
CA ALA A 969 -37.80 -8.28 37.32
C ALA A 969 -39.17 -8.99 37.29
N GLY A 970 -39.58 -9.40 36.09
CA GLY A 970 -40.75 -10.24 35.83
C GLY A 970 -40.34 -11.56 35.15
N PRO A 971 -41.12 -12.65 35.31
CA PRO A 971 -40.89 -13.91 34.62
C PRO A 971 -41.14 -13.79 33.11
N LEU A 972 -40.42 -14.58 32.31
CA LEU A 972 -40.74 -14.79 30.90
C LEU A 972 -41.81 -15.87 30.77
N TYR A 973 -42.94 -15.52 30.15
CA TYR A 973 -43.94 -16.48 29.70
C TYR A 973 -43.80 -16.70 28.18
N PHE A 974 -43.72 -17.95 27.73
CA PHE A 974 -43.75 -18.30 26.31
C PHE A 974 -45.20 -18.59 25.90
N TYR A 975 -45.93 -17.57 25.44
CA TYR A 975 -47.28 -17.77 24.90
C TYR A 975 -47.21 -18.08 23.40
N TYR A 976 -47.68 -19.27 23.00
CA TYR A 976 -47.89 -19.62 21.59
C TYR A 976 -49.34 -19.26 21.19
N PRO A 977 -49.56 -18.32 20.26
CA PRO A 977 -50.91 -17.94 19.86
C PRO A 977 -51.57 -19.00 18.97
N GLU A 978 -52.71 -19.49 19.44
CA GLU A 978 -53.85 -20.06 18.69
C GLU A 978 -53.59 -21.14 17.62
N PHE A 979 -53.84 -22.41 17.99
CA PHE A 979 -54.42 -23.39 17.07
C PHE A 979 -55.79 -23.88 17.61
N GLY A 980 -56.81 -23.05 17.40
CA GLY A 980 -58.20 -23.39 17.69
C GLY A 980 -58.99 -23.79 16.44
N TYR A 981 -58.79 -25.00 15.91
CA TYR A 981 -59.67 -25.56 14.87
C TYR A 981 -59.93 -27.06 15.02
N ASP A 982 -61.13 -27.46 14.61
CA ASP A 982 -61.66 -28.83 14.65
C ASP A 982 -60.96 -29.76 13.64
N LEU A 983 -60.62 -30.98 14.08
CA LEU A 983 -59.77 -31.95 13.37
C LEU A 983 -60.54 -32.82 12.35
N SER A 984 -61.56 -32.26 11.70
CA SER A 984 -62.51 -33.03 10.89
C SER A 984 -62.34 -32.91 9.36
N SER A 985 -61.56 -31.94 8.84
CA SER A 985 -61.33 -31.84 7.40
C SER A 985 -60.08 -31.05 6.96
N ILE A 986 -59.11 -31.76 6.38
CA ILE A 986 -58.52 -31.53 5.03
C ILE A 986 -57.60 -32.73 4.74
N ASN A 987 -57.71 -33.31 3.55
CA ASN A 987 -57.09 -34.59 3.17
C ASN A 987 -56.59 -34.53 1.72
N SER A 988 -55.60 -35.37 1.38
CA SER A 988 -55.10 -35.71 0.03
C SER A 988 -54.20 -34.66 -0.67
N VAL A 989 -53.12 -34.98 -1.42
CA VAL A 989 -52.56 -36.27 -1.93
C VAL A 989 -51.01 -36.31 -1.92
N MET A 990 -50.46 -37.45 -1.47
CA MET A 990 -49.17 -38.15 -1.72
C MET A 990 -48.03 -37.50 -2.57
N HIS A 991 -46.73 -37.74 -2.32
CA HIS A 991 -46.04 -39.00 -1.93
C HIS A 991 -44.71 -38.74 -1.17
N ALA A 992 -44.05 -39.68 -0.47
CA ALA A 992 -44.47 -40.90 0.25
C ALA A 992 -43.29 -41.60 0.98
N THR A 993 -43.15 -41.41 2.29
CA THR A 993 -42.34 -42.24 3.23
C THR A 993 -43.12 -42.45 4.53
N PRO A 994 -42.88 -43.53 5.32
CA PRO A 994 -43.72 -43.84 6.48
C PRO A 994 -43.40 -42.94 7.68
N ALA A 995 -44.38 -42.12 8.08
CA ALA A 995 -44.29 -41.31 9.29
C ALA A 995 -44.15 -42.18 10.55
N ARG A 996 -43.29 -41.76 11.49
CA ARG A 996 -43.07 -42.45 12.78
C ARG A 996 -43.93 -41.79 13.86
N GLN A 997 -44.79 -42.56 14.53
CA GLN A 997 -45.64 -42.08 15.63
C GLN A 997 -44.92 -42.19 16.97
N PHE A 998 -44.86 -41.09 17.73
CA PHE A 998 -44.55 -41.09 19.16
C PHE A 998 -45.84 -40.85 19.94
N THR A 999 -46.14 -41.67 20.94
CA THR A 999 -47.37 -41.55 21.75
C THR A 999 -47.01 -41.13 23.17
N PHE A 1000 -47.32 -39.88 23.52
CA PHE A 1000 -47.19 -39.40 24.89
C PHE A 1000 -48.51 -39.65 25.64
N ARG A 1001 -48.46 -40.44 26.71
CA ARG A 1001 -49.59 -40.58 27.63
C ARG A 1001 -49.35 -39.73 28.86
N TRP A 1002 -50.24 -38.75 29.05
CA TRP A 1002 -50.31 -37.91 30.24
C TRP A 1002 -51.37 -38.46 31.18
N GLN A 1003 -51.02 -38.63 32.45
CA GLN A 1003 -51.98 -39.05 33.48
C GLN A 1003 -52.07 -37.97 34.56
N LYS A 1004 -53.29 -37.61 34.95
CA LYS A 1004 -53.54 -36.66 36.03
C LYS A 1004 -53.39 -37.36 37.38
N PRO A 1005 -52.75 -36.73 38.40
CA PRO A 1005 -52.56 -37.35 39.73
C PRO A 1005 -53.88 -37.72 40.42
N ASP A 1006 -54.96 -37.02 40.11
CA ASP A 1006 -56.30 -37.15 40.70
C ASP A 1006 -57.17 -38.29 40.11
N GLY A 1007 -56.62 -39.16 39.26
CA GLY A 1007 -57.26 -40.42 38.86
C GLY A 1007 -58.46 -40.30 37.91
N LEU A 1008 -58.79 -39.10 37.44
CA LEU A 1008 -59.78 -38.86 36.40
C LEU A 1008 -59.24 -39.30 35.01
N PRO A 1009 -60.10 -39.81 34.10
CA PRO A 1009 -59.66 -40.31 32.80
C PRO A 1009 -59.07 -39.19 31.94
N ALA A 1010 -57.82 -39.38 31.50
CA ALA A 1010 -57.16 -38.46 30.59
C ALA A 1010 -57.82 -38.45 29.21
N ARG A 1011 -57.83 -37.27 28.56
CA ARG A 1011 -58.05 -37.20 27.10
C ARG A 1011 -56.78 -37.72 26.42
N GLU A 1012 -56.89 -38.78 25.62
CA GLU A 1012 -55.82 -39.18 24.72
C GLU A 1012 -55.66 -38.13 23.61
N SER A 1013 -54.60 -37.33 23.71
CA SER A 1013 -54.16 -36.44 22.63
C SER A 1013 -53.03 -37.12 21.86
N ARG A 1014 -53.34 -37.70 20.69
CA ARG A 1014 -52.30 -38.15 19.75
C ARG A 1014 -51.75 -36.96 18.99
N LEU A 1015 -50.44 -36.75 19.06
CA LEU A 1015 -49.73 -35.81 18.20
C LEU A 1015 -49.14 -36.58 17.02
N GLU A 1016 -49.78 -36.51 15.86
CA GLU A 1016 -49.21 -37.09 14.63
C GLU A 1016 -48.23 -36.10 14.00
N LEU A 1017 -46.94 -36.43 14.09
CA LEU A 1017 -45.87 -35.63 13.51
C LEU A 1017 -45.75 -35.91 12.00
N HIS A 1018 -46.33 -35.03 11.19
CA HIS A 1018 -45.94 -34.87 9.79
C HIS A 1018 -44.66 -34.01 9.71
N GLU A 1019 -43.73 -34.39 8.82
CA GLU A 1019 -42.41 -33.76 8.65
C GLU A 1019 -42.46 -32.30 8.14
N PRO A 1020 -41.37 -31.49 8.31
CA PRO A 1020 -40.60 -31.31 9.53
C PRO A 1020 -40.24 -29.81 9.71
N THR A 1021 -41.11 -29.00 10.31
CA THR A 1021 -40.82 -27.55 10.46
C THR A 1021 -40.14 -27.13 11.75
N PHE A 1022 -40.04 -27.98 12.80
CA PHE A 1022 -39.49 -27.54 14.09
C PHE A 1022 -38.72 -28.57 14.95
N PHE A 1023 -38.13 -29.62 14.35
CA PHE A 1023 -37.21 -30.51 15.06
C PHE A 1023 -35.98 -30.89 14.22
N GLN A 1024 -34.84 -30.25 14.51
CA GLN A 1024 -33.52 -30.80 14.19
C GLN A 1024 -32.83 -31.23 15.47
N VAL A 1025 -32.65 -32.54 15.62
CA VAL A 1025 -32.00 -33.17 16.76
C VAL A 1025 -30.51 -32.82 16.76
N TRP A 1026 -30.01 -32.36 17.89
CA TRP A 1026 -28.59 -32.04 18.06
C TRP A 1026 -27.75 -33.30 18.31
N ASN A 1027 -26.59 -33.37 17.65
CA ASN A 1027 -25.62 -34.44 17.82
C ASN A 1027 -24.42 -33.92 18.65
N TYR A 1028 -24.58 -33.83 19.97
CA TYR A 1028 -23.50 -33.50 20.89
C TYR A 1028 -22.98 -34.76 21.59
N THR A 1029 -21.67 -34.97 21.57
CA THR A 1029 -21.04 -35.99 22.42
C THR A 1029 -21.27 -35.66 23.89
N ALA A 1030 -21.52 -36.68 24.73
CA ALA A 1030 -21.88 -36.56 26.14
C ALA A 1030 -20.91 -35.73 27.04
N ASN A 1031 -19.73 -35.36 26.53
CA ASN A 1031 -18.74 -34.55 27.22
C ASN A 1031 -19.04 -33.04 27.24
N ASP A 1032 -19.97 -32.52 26.41
CA ASP A 1032 -20.18 -31.06 26.26
C ASP A 1032 -21.63 -30.60 26.52
N ARG A 1033 -22.26 -31.19 27.54
CA ARG A 1033 -23.68 -30.97 27.90
C ARG A 1033 -24.03 -29.54 28.34
N LEU A 1034 -23.04 -28.65 28.52
CA LEU A 1034 -23.20 -27.30 29.10
C LEU A 1034 -22.87 -26.14 28.14
N ALA A 1035 -22.08 -26.34 27.08
CA ALA A 1035 -21.62 -25.23 26.23
C ALA A 1035 -22.78 -24.49 25.53
N TRP A 1036 -23.80 -25.21 25.08
CA TRP A 1036 -24.97 -24.63 24.44
C TRP A 1036 -25.79 -23.73 25.38
N ALA A 1037 -25.94 -24.13 26.65
CA ALA A 1037 -26.65 -23.35 27.65
C ALA A 1037 -25.86 -22.09 28.06
N ASN A 1038 -24.52 -22.17 28.10
CA ASN A 1038 -23.66 -21.00 28.25
C ASN A 1038 -23.82 -20.00 27.09
N LYS A 1039 -24.00 -20.46 25.84
CA LYS A 1039 -24.32 -19.57 24.70
C LYS A 1039 -25.67 -18.86 24.89
N ILE A 1040 -26.69 -19.56 25.38
CA ILE A 1040 -28.00 -18.95 25.71
C ILE A 1040 -27.84 -17.91 26.82
N ALA A 1041 -27.16 -18.22 27.92
CA ALA A 1041 -26.89 -17.27 29.02
C ALA A 1041 -26.15 -16.00 28.53
N LYS A 1042 -25.16 -16.16 27.65
CA LYS A 1042 -24.44 -15.03 27.03
C LYS A 1042 -25.33 -14.20 26.11
N SER A 1043 -26.14 -14.85 25.28
CA SER A 1043 -27.08 -14.19 24.36
C SER A 1043 -28.15 -13.37 25.12
N LEU A 1044 -28.70 -13.95 26.20
CA LEU A 1044 -29.60 -13.26 27.12
C LEU A 1044 -28.93 -12.06 27.80
N THR A 1045 -27.67 -12.23 28.24
CA THR A 1045 -26.87 -11.14 28.84
C THR A 1045 -26.68 -9.97 27.87
N ASN A 1046 -26.44 -10.23 26.58
CA ASN A 1046 -26.34 -9.18 25.57
C ASN A 1046 -27.66 -8.42 25.37
N VAL A 1047 -28.80 -9.11 25.35
CA VAL A 1047 -30.11 -8.42 25.21
C VAL A 1047 -30.47 -7.63 26.46
N ILE A 1048 -30.19 -8.15 27.66
CA ILE A 1048 -30.32 -7.41 28.93
C ILE A 1048 -29.53 -6.09 28.88
N ARG A 1049 -28.27 -6.15 28.45
CA ARG A 1049 -27.38 -4.99 28.36
C ARG A 1049 -27.72 -3.98 27.26
N LEU A 1050 -28.69 -4.29 26.39
CA LEU A 1050 -29.22 -3.41 25.35
C LEU A 1050 -30.60 -2.82 25.69
N GLN A 1051 -31.34 -3.40 26.65
CA GLN A 1051 -32.68 -2.95 27.02
C GLN A 1051 -32.67 -2.16 28.33
N THR A 1052 -32.36 -0.86 28.25
CA THR A 1052 -32.48 0.09 29.37
C THR A 1052 -33.92 0.55 29.59
N HIS A 1053 -34.34 0.73 30.84
CA HIS A 1053 -35.65 1.30 31.17
C HIS A 1053 -35.79 2.74 30.61
N PRO A 1054 -36.94 3.14 30.02
CA PRO A 1054 -37.08 4.45 29.35
C PRO A 1054 -36.85 5.69 30.22
N SER A 1055 -36.87 5.55 31.55
CA SER A 1055 -36.60 6.65 32.49
C SER A 1055 -35.11 6.86 32.79
N TYR A 1056 -34.23 6.01 32.27
CA TYR A 1056 -32.78 6.03 32.54
C TYR A 1056 -31.98 6.04 31.22
N GLU A 1057 -32.17 7.09 30.42
CA GLU A 1057 -31.34 7.31 29.22
C GLU A 1057 -29.87 7.57 29.61
N ASN A 1058 -28.96 6.77 29.05
CA ASN A 1058 -27.49 6.92 29.09
C ASN A 1058 -26.74 6.53 30.39
N ASP A 1059 -27.15 5.45 31.07
CA ASP A 1059 -26.23 4.75 31.99
C ASP A 1059 -25.08 4.07 31.19
N THR A 1060 -24.01 4.84 30.96
CA THR A 1060 -22.75 4.36 30.36
C THR A 1060 -21.60 4.56 31.34
N TYR A 1061 -20.68 3.61 31.40
CA TYR A 1061 -19.52 3.69 32.27
C TYR A 1061 -18.31 4.27 31.51
N ALA A 1062 -17.74 5.35 32.06
CA ALA A 1062 -16.68 6.13 31.42
C ALA A 1062 -15.31 5.45 31.56
N GLY A 1063 -14.52 5.49 30.49
CA GLY A 1063 -13.15 4.96 30.43
C GLY A 1063 -12.16 5.88 29.73
N ASN A 1064 -10.88 5.63 29.96
CA ASN A 1064 -9.76 6.42 29.43
C ASN A 1064 -9.52 6.06 27.95
N VAL A 1065 -9.46 7.08 27.09
CA VAL A 1065 -9.09 6.94 25.67
C VAL A 1065 -7.59 7.17 25.51
N TRP A 1066 -6.86 6.18 24.99
CA TRP A 1066 -5.43 6.30 24.74
C TRP A 1066 -5.18 6.72 23.30
N ILE A 1067 -4.40 7.79 23.11
CA ILE A 1067 -3.94 8.27 21.81
C ILE A 1067 -2.40 8.28 21.76
N LYS A 1068 -1.84 8.06 20.57
CA LYS A 1068 -0.39 8.12 20.36
C LYS A 1068 0.01 9.56 20.02
N ARG A 1069 0.56 10.30 20.98
CA ARG A 1069 1.16 11.62 20.73
C ARG A 1069 2.66 11.49 20.49
N THR A 1070 3.17 12.29 19.56
CA THR A 1070 4.60 12.32 19.21
C THR A 1070 5.30 13.37 20.07
N TYR A 1071 6.31 12.96 20.82
CA TYR A 1071 7.14 13.81 21.68
C TYR A 1071 8.51 14.06 21.07
N ILE A 1072 9.07 15.22 21.35
CA ILE A 1072 10.42 15.64 20.95
C ILE A 1072 11.40 15.15 22.01
N LYS A 1073 12.33 14.28 21.62
CA LYS A 1073 13.33 13.66 22.49
C LYS A 1073 14.73 14.09 22.08
N VAL A 1074 15.43 14.77 22.99
CA VAL A 1074 16.75 15.35 22.72
C VAL A 1074 17.86 14.43 23.21
N SER A 1075 18.69 13.99 22.28
CA SER A 1075 19.83 13.11 22.53
C SER A 1075 21.11 13.93 22.73
N TRP A 1076 21.21 14.57 23.91
CA TRP A 1076 22.31 15.46 24.31
C TRP A 1076 23.74 14.98 23.98
N PRO A 1077 24.12 13.68 24.06
CA PRO A 1077 25.46 13.25 23.71
C PRO A 1077 25.93 13.64 22.30
N TRP A 1078 25.02 13.75 21.31
CA TRP A 1078 25.39 14.10 19.94
C TRP A 1078 25.84 15.54 19.77
N ILE A 1079 25.45 16.46 20.67
CA ILE A 1079 25.87 17.87 20.61
C ILE A 1079 27.37 18.04 20.91
N ALA A 1080 28.00 17.06 21.55
CA ALA A 1080 29.43 17.07 21.81
C ALA A 1080 30.26 17.10 20.51
N TYR A 1081 29.75 16.54 19.41
CA TYR A 1081 30.44 16.52 18.12
C TYR A 1081 30.60 17.93 17.52
N PRO A 1082 29.53 18.69 17.21
CA PRO A 1082 29.67 20.05 16.68
C PRO A 1082 30.40 21.00 17.65
N ILE A 1083 30.23 20.86 18.97
CA ILE A 1083 31.03 21.60 19.97
C ILE A 1083 32.53 21.31 19.80
N THR A 1084 32.92 20.05 19.70
CA THR A 1084 34.34 19.64 19.58
C THR A 1084 34.94 20.15 18.28
N ILE A 1085 34.22 20.05 17.16
CA ILE A 1085 34.67 20.52 15.86
C ILE A 1085 34.80 22.05 15.83
N LEU A 1086 33.87 22.79 16.46
CA LEU A 1086 33.99 24.25 16.59
C LEU A 1086 35.20 24.62 17.45
N LEU A 1087 35.35 24.06 18.65
CA LEU A 1087 36.47 24.37 19.54
C LEU A 1087 37.83 24.06 18.89
N ALA A 1088 37.95 22.92 18.22
CA ALA A 1088 39.17 22.54 17.50
C ALA A 1088 39.46 23.50 16.31
N THR A 1089 38.43 23.98 15.61
CA THR A 1089 38.57 24.99 14.55
C THR A 1089 38.99 26.35 15.11
N LEU A 1090 38.46 26.77 16.27
CA LEU A 1090 38.88 28.01 16.93
C LEU A 1090 40.34 27.93 17.42
N LEU A 1091 40.77 26.77 17.92
CA LEU A 1091 42.17 26.50 18.28
C LEU A 1091 43.09 26.53 17.05
N LEU A 1092 42.68 25.93 15.93
CA LEU A 1092 43.40 26.03 14.65
C LEU A 1092 43.54 27.50 14.21
N PHE A 1093 42.45 28.27 14.25
CA PHE A 1093 42.44 29.68 13.86
C PHE A 1093 43.33 30.55 14.76
N ALA A 1094 43.23 30.40 16.08
CA ALA A 1094 44.10 31.10 17.03
C ALA A 1094 45.58 30.73 16.84
N GLY A 1095 45.88 29.45 16.61
CA GLY A 1095 47.21 28.97 16.27
C GLY A 1095 47.74 29.55 14.95
N ASN A 1096 46.88 29.76 13.96
CA ASN A 1096 47.25 30.35 12.66
C ASN A 1096 47.67 31.83 12.82
N ILE A 1097 46.91 32.60 13.60
CA ILE A 1097 47.25 33.98 13.97
C ILE A 1097 48.59 34.01 14.72
N TYR A 1098 48.76 33.19 15.76
CA TYR A 1098 49.99 33.14 16.55
C TYR A 1098 51.22 32.77 15.71
N ARG A 1099 51.12 31.75 14.84
CA ARG A 1099 52.23 31.35 13.96
C ARG A 1099 52.57 32.41 12.92
N THR A 1100 51.58 33.12 12.38
CA THR A 1100 51.83 34.20 11.41
C THR A 1100 52.53 35.39 12.07
N LEU A 1101 52.10 35.78 13.29
CA LEU A 1101 52.74 36.86 14.05
C LEU A 1101 54.17 36.50 14.49
N SER A 1102 54.39 35.33 15.08
CA SER A 1102 55.72 34.88 15.54
C SER A 1102 56.73 34.66 14.40
N THR A 1103 56.25 34.33 13.19
CA THR A 1103 57.11 34.22 12.01
C THR A 1103 57.38 35.56 11.32
N ASN A 1104 56.61 36.62 11.62
CA ASN A 1104 56.62 37.92 10.94
C ASN A 1104 56.39 37.79 9.42
N GLN A 1105 55.37 37.02 9.06
CA GLN A 1105 55.02 36.73 7.66
C GLN A 1105 53.78 37.52 7.22
N ARG A 1106 53.67 37.81 5.93
CA ARG A 1106 52.48 38.46 5.36
C ARG A 1106 51.27 37.52 5.46
N VAL A 1107 50.09 38.09 5.66
CA VAL A 1107 48.84 37.33 5.57
C VAL A 1107 48.45 37.25 4.11
N TRP A 1108 48.48 36.04 3.57
CA TRP A 1108 48.15 35.73 2.17
C TRP A 1108 46.93 34.82 2.06
N GLY A 1109 46.71 33.93 3.03
CA GLY A 1109 45.53 33.06 3.11
C GLY A 1109 45.31 32.25 1.83
N THR A 1110 44.06 32.18 1.40
CA THR A 1110 43.65 31.63 0.08
C THR A 1110 43.97 32.51 -1.13
N GLY A 1111 44.59 33.68 -0.94
CA GLY A 1111 44.77 34.70 -1.99
C GLY A 1111 45.76 34.31 -3.08
N MET A 1112 45.28 34.20 -4.33
CA MET A 1112 46.13 33.99 -5.52
C MET A 1112 47.18 35.09 -5.74
N LEU A 1113 46.99 36.27 -5.14
CA LEU A 1113 47.93 37.39 -5.23
C LEU A 1113 49.35 37.03 -4.74
N ALA A 1114 49.47 36.11 -3.78
CA ALA A 1114 50.77 35.64 -3.31
C ALA A 1114 51.53 34.83 -4.37
N ILE A 1115 50.83 34.06 -5.22
CA ILE A 1115 51.43 33.36 -6.36
C ILE A 1115 51.81 34.39 -7.44
N LEU A 1116 50.94 35.37 -7.72
CA LEU A 1116 51.22 36.43 -8.71
C LEU A 1116 52.37 37.37 -8.30
N MET A 1117 52.66 37.48 -7.01
CA MET A 1117 53.77 38.27 -6.46
C MET A 1117 55.02 37.45 -6.10
N SER A 1118 55.01 36.13 -6.35
CA SER A 1118 56.17 35.26 -6.13
C SER A 1118 56.73 34.78 -7.46
N ASP A 1119 58.01 35.03 -7.73
CA ASP A 1119 58.69 34.47 -8.91
C ASP A 1119 59.18 33.03 -8.64
N ILE A 1120 59.45 32.28 -9.71
CA ILE A 1120 60.07 30.96 -9.66
C ILE A 1120 61.47 31.06 -10.29
N ASP A 1121 62.48 30.51 -9.60
CA ASP A 1121 63.87 30.49 -10.07
C ASP A 1121 63.98 29.91 -11.48
N ARG A 1122 64.80 30.54 -12.34
CA ARG A 1122 64.96 30.12 -13.75
C ARG A 1122 65.37 28.66 -13.87
N SER A 1123 66.23 28.18 -12.97
CA SER A 1123 66.65 26.77 -12.92
C SER A 1123 65.49 25.77 -12.82
N ILE A 1124 64.38 26.17 -12.18
CA ILE A 1124 63.17 25.35 -12.03
C ILE A 1124 62.27 25.49 -13.27
N LYS A 1125 62.21 26.69 -13.87
CA LYS A 1125 61.52 26.91 -15.16
C LYS A 1125 62.17 26.11 -16.30
N ASP A 1126 63.50 26.04 -16.31
CA ASP A 1126 64.27 25.27 -17.29
C ASP A 1126 64.02 23.75 -17.15
N LEU A 1127 63.81 23.24 -15.92
CA LEU A 1127 63.37 21.86 -15.65
C LEU A 1127 61.93 21.60 -16.13
N ALA A 1128 61.03 22.58 -15.95
CA ALA A 1128 59.64 22.50 -16.37
C ALA A 1128 59.49 22.38 -17.91
N GLY A 1129 60.37 23.05 -18.67
CA GLY A 1129 60.36 23.03 -20.14
C GLY A 1129 59.27 23.93 -20.76
N ASP A 1130 59.11 23.84 -22.09
CA ASP A 1130 58.12 24.63 -22.83
C ASP A 1130 56.66 24.30 -22.45
N SER A 1131 55.76 25.26 -22.72
CA SER A 1131 54.37 25.32 -22.24
C SER A 1131 53.41 24.23 -22.74
N ASP A 1132 53.85 23.36 -23.66
CA ASP A 1132 52.99 22.36 -24.31
C ASP A 1132 52.89 21.02 -23.55
N ARG A 1133 53.57 20.90 -22.40
CA ARG A 1133 53.50 19.70 -21.54
C ARG A 1133 52.17 19.60 -20.78
N SER A 1134 51.66 18.39 -20.63
CA SER A 1134 50.51 18.13 -19.76
C SER A 1134 50.85 18.30 -18.28
N ASN A 1135 49.85 18.54 -17.42
CA ASN A 1135 50.05 18.68 -15.97
C ASN A 1135 50.82 17.49 -15.37
N ASP A 1136 50.49 16.26 -15.78
CA ASP A 1136 51.17 15.05 -15.31
C ASP A 1136 52.65 15.01 -15.70
N GLU A 1137 53.02 15.55 -16.86
CA GLU A 1137 54.42 15.64 -17.32
C GLU A 1137 55.18 16.74 -16.60
N LEU A 1138 54.53 17.88 -16.32
CA LEU A 1138 55.08 18.96 -15.50
C LEU A 1138 55.32 18.50 -14.05
N ILE A 1139 54.38 17.76 -13.47
CA ILE A 1139 54.50 17.16 -12.13
C ILE A 1139 55.63 16.11 -12.11
N LYS A 1140 55.74 15.25 -13.13
CA LYS A 1140 56.86 14.29 -13.24
C LYS A 1140 58.22 14.99 -13.40
N ALA A 1141 58.28 16.12 -14.11
CA ALA A 1141 59.52 16.86 -14.35
C ALA A 1141 59.97 17.70 -13.14
N THR A 1142 59.04 18.26 -12.35
CA THR A 1142 59.34 19.27 -11.32
C THR A 1142 58.89 18.91 -9.90
N GLY A 1143 57.98 17.95 -9.72
CA GLY A 1143 57.26 17.72 -8.47
C GLY A 1143 58.17 17.42 -7.26
N HIS A 1144 59.25 16.68 -7.47
CA HIS A 1144 60.22 16.33 -6.42
C HIS A 1144 61.29 17.40 -6.16
N THR A 1145 61.27 18.54 -6.86
CA THR A 1145 62.22 19.64 -6.68
C THR A 1145 62.09 20.22 -5.27
N ILE A 1146 63.19 20.26 -4.51
CA ILE A 1146 63.20 20.80 -3.15
C ILE A 1146 63.38 22.32 -3.20
N VAL A 1147 62.34 23.05 -2.79
CA VAL A 1147 62.29 24.52 -2.85
C VAL A 1147 62.15 25.17 -1.47
N ARG A 1148 62.51 26.45 -1.41
CA ARG A 1148 62.22 27.36 -0.29
C ARG A 1148 61.77 28.71 -0.85
N LEU A 1149 60.83 29.34 -0.16
CA LEU A 1149 60.34 30.68 -0.44
C LEU A 1149 61.13 31.71 0.39
N GLU A 1150 61.84 32.61 -0.30
CA GLU A 1150 62.68 33.65 0.31
C GLU A 1150 62.35 35.04 -0.30
N GLU A 1151 62.49 36.12 0.49
CA GLU A 1151 62.29 37.52 0.07
C GLU A 1151 63.67 38.16 -0.14
N ASP A 1152 63.88 38.80 -1.30
CA ASP A 1152 65.09 39.55 -1.67
C ASP A 1152 64.75 40.94 -2.24
N GLU A 1153 65.76 41.69 -2.70
CA GLU A 1153 65.59 43.05 -3.23
C GLU A 1153 64.69 43.13 -4.49
N SER A 1154 64.43 42.01 -5.16
CA SER A 1154 63.56 41.90 -6.34
C SER A 1154 62.14 41.40 -6.02
N GLY A 1155 61.91 40.83 -4.83
CA GLY A 1155 60.60 40.36 -4.37
C GLY A 1155 60.65 39.01 -3.66
N TRP A 1156 59.51 38.30 -3.64
CA TRP A 1156 59.44 36.93 -3.14
C TRP A 1156 59.77 35.94 -4.27
N ALA A 1157 60.57 34.91 -3.99
CA ALA A 1157 60.90 33.90 -4.98
C ALA A 1157 61.00 32.48 -4.39
N PHE A 1158 60.48 31.49 -5.13
CA PHE A 1158 60.73 30.07 -4.88
C PHE A 1158 62.08 29.68 -5.50
N ARG A 1159 63.05 29.35 -4.64
CA ARG A 1159 64.43 29.00 -5.01
C ARG A 1159 64.74 27.55 -4.67
N HIS A 1160 65.58 26.91 -5.48
CA HIS A 1160 66.05 25.55 -5.23
C HIS A 1160 66.93 25.50 -3.97
N LYS A 1161 66.68 24.57 -3.04
CA LYS A 1161 67.63 24.32 -1.94
C LYS A 1161 68.85 23.60 -2.54
N LYS A 1162 70.03 24.24 -2.56
CA LYS A 1162 71.27 23.54 -2.96
C LYS A 1162 71.66 22.55 -1.85
N ASP A 1163 72.08 21.35 -2.23
CA ASP A 1163 72.60 20.32 -1.32
C ASP A 1163 74.03 20.62 -0.87
N SER A 1164 74.20 21.76 -0.20
CA SER A 1164 75.46 22.19 0.41
C SER A 1164 75.21 22.95 1.71
N GLU A 1165 74.45 22.33 2.62
CA GLU A 1165 74.51 22.39 4.10
C GLU A 1165 73.45 21.44 4.70
#